data_AF-A0AA35KZQ8-F1
#
_entry.id   AF-A0AA35KZQ8-F1
#
_cell.length_a   1.000
_cell.length_b   1.000
_cell.length_c   1.000
_cell.angle_alpha   90.00
_cell.angle_beta   90.00
_cell.angle_gamma   90.00
#
_symmetry.space_group_name_H-M   'P 1'
#
loop_
_entity.id
_entity.type
_entity.pdbx_description
1 polymer ?
#
loop_
_entity_poly.entity_id
_entity_poly.type
_entity_poly.pdbx_seq_one_letter_code
_entity_poly.pdbx_strand_id
1 'polypeptide(L)'
;MRETQGTRPPQRSPAPPLQKSNGLSRSLALPWLPPERAPPHPPRPFAAILRSACRRGSVGACSAPPAPPPPQRDMHRARPRWGAAALWSSAAGSRRYWRTVGQLEGIVSEQDTDHHFVHRSTIPTMHFQPSLPRLPIPKLEDTINRYLAAQKPLLNEEEYRNTEKIARKFEAGEGRFIHRDLLEHDRLNKHTSYIAGPWYDMYLSARDPIVLNYNPFITLNPDPKPEYNRQIVRATNLVVSSLKFLNSLKNNYLRPDIYYVNRKWGQSKVFKHFIRILPPSISWYGAYLVNAYPLDMSQYKSLFNSTRIPNLSKDALFTSEFARHLLVMRNGHLYVFEVLDAFGNILHPSEILAHLTQIIHDADRLPKFELCYLTTEDRNTWATLRQELVQKGNEENLKKIDSAVFCLCLDRASPQNELELTHCFLHGYGFNRWFDKSFSLIVTSDGTAGINFEHSWGDGIAILRFINEVYRDSTEHPALVPQASPALFVTSCDKLEFNMDHTITSAISAARQKFDQKRGMFCVRTLKYKKFGKQYLINQNLSPDAVFQLACQMAVYHQYGKLLPSYEACSTAAFKHGRTETIRPTSVYTKKCTVAFIDQRGKHSTEDMRNMIDECSKYHRRLQLEATLGQGFDRHLFALKYLVQRRGGRMPDIYNDPAYKNINHIIISTSTLGSEAINHGGFGPVVPDGFGVGYNMFEDWDGNRTVQESRSVVVRVFSSAHAVMIRHGLAHLSRSSKSIAKFVQPHLIQKLAELHWVSHGLFQKLNAPKQPLYKLKEKSMFLYDVLSYPTKTALTGVMCISYAALIYLADVINQALERIISIIETEKSSRESSSDGLDADGFPRVKETANRGQGQ
;
A
#
# COMPACT_ATOMS: atom_id res chain seq x y z
N MET A 1 31.76 -60.09 -23.16
CA MET A 1 32.91 -60.39 -24.04
C MET A 1 32.99 -59.30 -25.12
N ARG A 2 34.18 -59.13 -25.72
CA ARG A 2 34.53 -58.49 -27.02
C ARG A 2 33.44 -57.77 -27.86
N GLU A 3 33.70 -56.63 -28.52
CA GLU A 3 34.89 -55.76 -28.54
C GLU A 3 34.58 -54.34 -29.05
N THR A 4 35.59 -53.47 -29.10
CA THR A 4 35.52 -52.04 -29.43
C THR A 4 35.53 -51.73 -30.94
N GLN A 5 35.03 -50.55 -31.33
CA GLN A 5 35.83 -49.49 -31.98
C GLN A 5 35.00 -48.20 -32.23
N GLY A 6 35.68 -47.08 -32.53
CA GLY A 6 35.06 -45.83 -32.94
C GLY A 6 36.03 -44.66 -33.06
N THR A 7 35.73 -43.68 -33.92
CA THR A 7 36.55 -42.48 -34.17
C THR A 7 35.69 -41.26 -34.52
N ARG A 8 36.16 -40.05 -34.16
CA ARG A 8 35.62 -38.74 -34.61
C ARG A 8 36.50 -38.16 -35.77
N PRO A 9 36.50 -36.84 -36.06
CA PRO A 9 35.77 -36.26 -37.19
C PRO A 9 36.71 -35.48 -38.14
N PRO A 10 36.18 -34.61 -39.02
CA PRO A 10 36.96 -33.47 -39.50
C PRO A 10 36.25 -32.10 -39.32
N GLN A 11 37.07 -31.05 -39.20
CA GLN A 11 36.74 -29.64 -39.45
C GLN A 11 37.70 -29.11 -40.51
N ARG A 12 37.25 -28.20 -41.41
CA ARG A 12 37.82 -26.85 -41.67
C ARG A 12 37.35 -26.22 -43.00
N SER A 13 37.52 -24.90 -43.08
CA SER A 13 37.23 -23.94 -44.18
C SER A 13 38.28 -24.03 -45.33
N PRO A 14 38.21 -23.28 -46.48
CA PRO A 14 38.01 -21.81 -46.59
C PRO A 14 37.22 -21.29 -47.84
N ALA A 15 37.31 -19.96 -48.12
CA ALA A 15 36.83 -19.21 -49.31
C ALA A 15 37.99 -18.99 -50.34
N PRO A 16 37.97 -18.11 -51.39
CA PRO A 16 37.01 -17.11 -51.94
C PRO A 16 36.72 -17.40 -53.47
N PRO A 17 36.81 -16.54 -54.55
CA PRO A 17 36.83 -15.06 -54.75
C PRO A 17 36.10 -14.40 -55.98
N LEU A 18 35.83 -13.08 -55.86
CA LEU A 18 35.99 -11.97 -56.86
C LEU A 18 35.29 -11.86 -58.27
N GLN A 19 34.48 -10.78 -58.39
CA GLN A 19 34.53 -9.66 -59.39
C GLN A 19 33.78 -9.62 -60.76
N LYS A 20 33.51 -8.35 -61.16
CA LYS A 20 33.03 -7.74 -62.44
C LYS A 20 31.50 -7.79 -62.73
N SER A 21 30.87 -6.78 -63.36
CA SER A 21 31.19 -5.34 -63.54
C SER A 21 30.00 -4.59 -64.19
N ASN A 22 29.86 -3.27 -63.94
CA ASN A 22 28.94 -2.30 -64.60
C ASN A 22 27.44 -2.45 -64.28
N GLY A 23 26.61 -1.39 -64.25
CA GLY A 23 26.92 0.05 -64.23
C GLY A 23 25.75 0.94 -64.69
N LEU A 24 25.40 1.99 -63.91
CA LEU A 24 24.43 3.08 -64.21
C LEU A 24 22.94 2.63 -64.40
N SER A 25 21.91 3.46 -64.22
CA SER A 25 21.71 4.65 -63.36
C SER A 25 20.24 5.08 -63.36
N ARG A 26 19.67 5.44 -62.19
CA ARG A 26 18.79 6.63 -61.93
C ARG A 26 18.09 6.51 -60.58
N SER A 27 17.90 7.65 -59.90
CA SER A 27 17.38 7.74 -58.53
C SER A 27 16.36 8.86 -58.39
N LEU A 28 15.17 8.54 -57.88
CA LEU A 28 14.14 9.44 -57.35
C LEU A 28 13.28 8.65 -56.35
N ALA A 29 12.77 9.18 -55.24
CA ALA A 29 13.24 10.23 -54.34
C ALA A 29 12.51 10.03 -52.97
N LEU A 30 13.12 10.43 -51.84
CA LEU A 30 12.45 10.45 -50.53
C LEU A 30 12.59 11.83 -49.87
N PRO A 31 11.63 12.31 -49.05
CA PRO A 31 11.58 13.72 -48.66
C PRO A 31 12.47 14.07 -47.45
N TRP A 32 13.47 14.91 -47.72
CA TRP A 32 13.89 16.10 -46.95
C TRP A 32 13.66 16.17 -45.43
N LEU A 33 14.79 16.27 -44.70
CA LEU A 33 14.90 17.00 -43.43
C LEU A 33 15.67 18.32 -43.67
N PRO A 34 15.31 19.46 -43.04
CA PRO A 34 16.04 20.72 -43.16
C PRO A 34 17.29 20.78 -42.24
N PRO A 35 18.31 21.60 -42.58
CA PRO A 35 19.64 21.55 -41.96
C PRO A 35 19.83 22.45 -40.72
N GLU A 36 20.92 22.19 -40.00
CA GLU A 36 21.37 22.93 -38.82
C GLU A 36 21.84 24.37 -39.13
N ARG A 37 21.86 25.24 -38.11
CA ARG A 37 22.59 26.52 -38.12
C ARG A 37 23.46 26.63 -36.87
N ALA A 38 24.63 27.26 -37.03
CA ALA A 38 25.63 27.42 -35.96
C ALA A 38 25.12 28.29 -34.78
N PRO A 39 25.60 28.06 -33.55
CA PRO A 39 25.15 28.79 -32.36
C PRO A 39 25.78 30.19 -32.24
N PRO A 40 25.03 31.21 -31.77
CA PRO A 40 25.58 32.50 -31.40
C PRO A 40 26.32 32.48 -30.04
N HIS A 41 27.25 33.40 -29.84
CA HIS A 41 27.98 33.58 -28.58
C HIS A 41 27.07 34.01 -27.40
N PRO A 42 27.43 33.65 -26.14
CA PRO A 42 26.55 33.84 -24.99
C PRO A 42 26.47 35.30 -24.49
N PRO A 43 25.28 35.80 -24.12
CA PRO A 43 25.13 37.06 -23.39
C PRO A 43 25.62 36.95 -21.93
N ARG A 44 26.06 38.08 -21.36
CA ARG A 44 26.53 38.18 -19.97
C ARG A 44 25.37 38.05 -18.97
N PRO A 45 25.61 37.56 -17.73
CA PRO A 45 24.54 37.22 -16.79
C PRO A 45 23.75 38.43 -16.29
N PHE A 46 22.43 38.34 -16.34
CA PHE A 46 21.49 39.34 -15.81
C PHE A 46 21.41 39.25 -14.27
N ALA A 47 22.22 40.05 -13.57
CA ALA A 47 22.27 40.12 -12.11
C ALA A 47 22.15 41.57 -11.60
N ALA A 48 21.29 42.40 -12.23
CA ALA A 48 21.33 43.86 -12.07
C ALA A 48 19.97 44.60 -12.11
N ILE A 49 18.82 43.96 -11.84
CA ILE A 49 17.53 44.68 -11.64
C ILE A 49 16.83 44.23 -10.36
N LEU A 50 17.22 44.83 -9.22
CA LEU A 50 16.34 45.14 -8.07
C LEU A 50 17.09 45.94 -6.97
N ARG A 51 17.85 46.99 -7.35
CA ARG A 51 18.56 47.82 -6.34
C ARG A 51 19.07 49.22 -6.79
N SER A 52 18.21 50.15 -7.24
CA SER A 52 18.48 51.61 -7.13
C SER A 52 17.34 52.54 -7.61
N ALA A 53 16.39 52.87 -6.74
CA ALA A 53 15.58 54.10 -6.78
C ALA A 53 14.88 54.25 -5.41
N CYS A 54 15.03 55.32 -4.61
CA CYS A 54 15.94 56.46 -4.67
C CYS A 54 16.53 56.74 -3.27
N ARG A 55 17.66 57.45 -3.19
CA ARG A 55 18.12 58.10 -1.94
C ARG A 55 17.80 59.60 -1.98
N ARG A 56 17.21 60.11 -0.90
CA ARG A 56 17.40 61.46 -0.36
C ARG A 56 17.48 61.30 1.17
N GLY A 57 18.43 61.88 1.89
CA GLY A 57 19.64 62.62 1.49
C GLY A 57 20.49 62.93 2.74
N SER A 58 21.57 63.72 2.59
CA SER A 58 22.28 64.53 3.62
C SER A 58 22.79 63.90 4.95
N VAL A 59 23.92 64.30 5.55
CA VAL A 59 25.12 65.09 5.15
C VAL A 59 26.27 64.76 6.13
N GLY A 60 27.53 64.74 5.68
CA GLY A 60 28.76 64.88 6.49
C GLY A 60 29.25 63.67 7.32
N ALA A 61 30.48 63.65 7.88
CA ALA A 61 31.74 64.38 7.57
C ALA A 61 32.93 63.75 8.34
N CYS A 62 34.20 64.06 7.96
CA CYS A 62 35.48 63.84 8.71
C CYS A 62 35.94 62.36 8.94
N SER A 63 37.12 61.85 8.52
CA SER A 63 38.56 62.16 8.76
C SER A 63 39.11 61.63 10.10
N ALA A 64 40.29 60.99 10.28
CA ALA A 64 41.46 60.67 9.43
C ALA A 64 42.27 59.44 9.99
N PRO A 65 43.47 59.03 9.47
CA PRO A 65 44.25 57.80 9.83
C PRO A 65 45.36 58.08 10.92
N PRO A 66 46.40 57.23 11.24
CA PRO A 66 46.86 55.93 10.68
C PRO A 66 47.18 54.81 11.74
N ALA A 67 48.05 53.83 11.42
CA ALA A 67 48.22 52.54 12.11
C ALA A 67 49.65 52.22 12.65
N PRO A 68 49.79 51.18 13.51
CA PRO A 68 50.94 50.25 13.47
C PRO A 68 50.55 48.73 13.50
N PRO A 69 51.50 47.78 13.32
CA PRO A 69 51.22 46.35 12.98
C PRO A 69 51.56 45.32 14.11
N PRO A 70 51.81 44.01 13.84
CA PRO A 70 50.82 42.92 13.78
C PRO A 70 51.05 41.80 14.83
N PRO A 71 50.25 40.70 14.86
CA PRO A 71 50.72 39.46 14.21
C PRO A 71 49.62 38.64 13.47
N GLN A 72 49.99 37.46 12.98
CA GLN A 72 49.25 36.63 11.99
C GLN A 72 47.97 35.95 12.53
N ARG A 73 47.01 35.66 11.63
CA ARG A 73 45.87 34.75 11.85
C ARG A 73 45.35 34.10 10.55
N ASP A 74 44.55 33.06 10.70
CA ASP A 74 44.17 32.04 9.70
C ASP A 74 43.36 32.52 8.49
N MET A 75 43.41 31.74 7.40
CA MET A 75 42.42 31.78 6.30
C MET A 75 41.90 30.40 5.89
N HIS A 76 40.92 29.87 6.64
CA HIS A 76 39.98 28.90 6.08
C HIS A 76 38.91 29.62 5.24
N ARG A 77 39.02 29.55 3.90
CA ARG A 77 37.96 30.06 3.00
C ARG A 77 36.76 29.10 2.94
N ALA A 78 35.67 29.45 3.62
CA ALA A 78 34.41 28.74 3.51
C ALA A 78 33.78 28.84 2.10
N ARG A 79 33.09 27.78 1.65
CA ARG A 79 32.17 27.80 0.50
C ARG A 79 30.76 27.42 0.98
N PRO A 80 29.67 27.99 0.43
CA PRO A 80 28.32 27.75 0.95
C PRO A 80 27.81 26.32 0.66
N ARG A 81 27.45 25.57 1.71
CA ARG A 81 26.74 24.29 1.60
C ARG A 81 25.22 24.53 1.56
N TRP A 82 24.63 24.52 0.37
CA TRP A 82 23.18 24.38 0.17
C TRP A 82 22.88 23.02 -0.48
N GLY A 83 21.85 22.30 0.00
CA GLY A 83 21.36 21.08 -0.65
C GLY A 83 20.95 19.92 0.27
N ALA A 84 21.61 19.73 1.43
CA ALA A 84 21.34 18.57 2.30
C ALA A 84 21.08 18.91 3.78
N ALA A 85 21.85 19.83 4.37
CA ALA A 85 21.78 20.11 5.81
C ALA A 85 20.43 20.70 6.27
N ALA A 86 19.77 21.50 5.43
CA ALA A 86 18.48 22.13 5.75
C ALA A 86 17.33 21.12 5.95
N LEU A 87 17.37 19.98 5.26
CA LEU A 87 16.40 18.89 5.46
C LEU A 87 16.58 18.21 6.82
N TRP A 88 17.79 18.19 7.37
CA TRP A 88 18.07 17.63 8.71
C TRP A 88 17.71 18.61 9.82
N SER A 89 18.14 19.87 9.74
CA SER A 89 17.90 20.84 10.82
C SER A 89 16.42 21.21 10.97
N SER A 90 15.64 21.24 9.88
CA SER A 90 14.19 21.45 9.96
C SER A 90 13.41 20.25 10.51
N ALA A 91 13.99 19.04 10.52
CA ALA A 91 13.28 17.81 10.90
C ALA A 91 13.28 17.54 12.42
N ALA A 92 14.23 18.10 13.17
CA ALA A 92 14.36 17.85 14.61
C ALA A 92 13.22 18.48 15.46
N GLY A 93 12.59 19.55 14.97
CA GLY A 93 11.70 20.42 15.75
C GLY A 93 10.21 20.08 15.73
N SER A 94 9.74 19.00 15.10
CA SER A 94 8.30 18.70 15.02
C SER A 94 7.96 17.21 14.98
N ARG A 95 7.46 16.70 16.11
CA ARG A 95 6.93 15.33 16.26
C ARG A 95 5.58 15.17 15.55
N ARG A 96 5.57 15.01 14.22
CA ARG A 96 4.36 14.59 13.47
C ARG A 96 4.66 13.45 12.52
N TYR A 97 3.63 12.62 12.32
CA TYR A 97 3.74 11.33 11.63
C TYR A 97 3.88 11.53 10.12
N TRP A 98 5.05 11.21 9.57
CA TRP A 98 5.15 10.77 8.18
C TRP A 98 4.36 9.46 8.06
N ARG A 99 3.18 9.52 7.44
CA ARG A 99 2.39 8.32 7.09
C ARG A 99 3.00 7.72 5.82
N THR A 100 3.10 6.40 5.77
CA THR A 100 3.41 5.65 4.54
C THR A 100 2.50 6.13 3.40
N VAL A 101 3.03 6.23 2.18
CA VAL A 101 2.37 6.92 1.06
C VAL A 101 1.17 6.12 0.53
N GLY A 102 0.04 6.22 1.24
CA GLY A 102 -1.19 5.46 0.96
C GLY A 102 -2.50 6.12 1.39
N GLN A 103 -2.48 7.27 2.09
CA GLN A 103 -3.69 8.06 2.38
C GLN A 103 -3.68 9.40 1.63
N LEU A 104 -3.92 9.32 0.31
CA LEU A 104 -4.50 10.41 -0.47
C LEU A 104 -5.98 10.53 -0.06
N GLU A 105 -6.26 11.29 1.01
CA GLU A 105 -7.63 11.55 1.46
C GLU A 105 -8.39 12.43 0.48
N GLY A 106 -9.69 12.17 0.34
CA GLY A 106 -10.58 12.91 -0.54
C GLY A 106 -10.69 14.38 -0.15
N ILE A 107 -9.97 15.25 -0.88
CA ILE A 107 -10.27 16.68 -0.89
C ILE A 107 -11.68 16.81 -1.49
N VAL A 108 -12.64 17.25 -0.68
CA VAL A 108 -14.05 17.53 -1.05
C VAL A 108 -14.15 18.15 -2.45
N SER A 109 -15.11 17.72 -3.26
CA SER A 109 -15.33 18.31 -4.58
C SER A 109 -15.83 19.76 -4.47
N GLU A 110 -15.21 20.64 -5.23
CA GLU A 110 -15.91 21.83 -5.71
C GLU A 110 -16.89 21.27 -6.75
N GLN A 111 -18.20 21.36 -6.46
CA GLN A 111 -19.24 20.67 -7.21
C GLN A 111 -19.25 21.11 -8.67
N ASP A 112 -19.33 20.12 -9.55
CA ASP A 112 -19.26 20.25 -11.00
C ASP A 112 -20.43 19.43 -11.55
N THR A 113 -21.34 20.07 -12.27
CA THR A 113 -22.57 19.43 -12.77
C THR A 113 -22.36 18.69 -14.10
N ASP A 114 -21.10 18.54 -14.51
CA ASP A 114 -20.70 17.92 -15.76
C ASP A 114 -20.65 16.39 -15.65
N HIS A 115 -21.47 15.71 -16.45
CA HIS A 115 -21.57 14.25 -16.45
C HIS A 115 -20.32 13.53 -16.98
N HIS A 116 -19.36 14.25 -17.60
CA HIS A 116 -18.20 13.68 -18.27
C HIS A 116 -16.88 13.73 -17.46
N PHE A 117 -16.87 14.28 -16.25
CA PHE A 117 -15.67 14.42 -15.42
C PHE A 117 -15.93 14.08 -13.94
N VAL A 118 -14.91 13.61 -13.20
CA VAL A 118 -15.03 13.43 -11.73
C VAL A 118 -14.87 14.77 -11.00
N HIS A 119 -14.19 15.72 -11.65
CA HIS A 119 -14.09 17.14 -11.29
C HIS A 119 -13.25 17.89 -12.33
N ARG A 120 -13.52 19.18 -12.51
CA ARG A 120 -12.65 20.17 -13.18
C ARG A 120 -11.70 20.87 -12.18
N SER A 121 -10.46 20.39 -12.05
CA SER A 121 -9.46 21.07 -11.21
C SER A 121 -9.01 22.40 -11.79
N THR A 122 -8.86 23.40 -10.93
CA THR A 122 -8.28 24.70 -11.28
C THR A 122 -6.75 24.67 -11.41
N ILE A 123 -6.07 23.61 -10.96
CA ILE A 123 -4.64 23.40 -11.19
C ILE A 123 -4.51 22.26 -12.21
N PRO A 124 -3.84 22.45 -13.37
CA PRO A 124 -3.68 21.39 -14.37
C PRO A 124 -3.04 20.13 -13.78
N THR A 125 -3.53 18.93 -14.14
CA THR A 125 -3.04 17.64 -13.58
C THR A 125 -1.52 17.54 -13.56
N MET A 126 -0.86 17.95 -14.64
CA MET A 126 0.60 17.82 -14.80
C MET A 126 1.42 19.04 -14.35
N HIS A 127 0.80 20.02 -13.65
CA HIS A 127 1.39 21.34 -13.33
C HIS A 127 2.72 21.31 -12.57
N PHE A 128 3.00 20.24 -11.81
CA PHE A 128 4.26 20.09 -11.04
C PHE A 128 5.30 19.22 -11.74
N GLN A 129 4.90 18.44 -12.75
CA GLN A 129 5.74 17.41 -13.38
C GLN A 129 7.04 17.92 -14.01
N PRO A 130 7.17 19.20 -14.43
CA PRO A 130 8.44 19.78 -14.88
C PRO A 130 9.38 20.24 -13.76
N SER A 131 8.89 20.47 -12.54
CA SER A 131 9.67 21.00 -11.40
C SER A 131 9.86 20.02 -10.23
N LEU A 132 9.38 18.78 -10.35
CA LEU A 132 9.66 17.72 -9.38
C LEU A 132 11.17 17.54 -9.14
N PRO A 133 11.60 17.35 -7.88
CA PRO A 133 13.01 17.14 -7.55
C PRO A 133 13.50 15.82 -8.12
N ARG A 134 14.77 15.76 -8.51
CA ARG A 134 15.37 14.53 -9.04
C ARG A 134 15.59 13.51 -7.92
N LEU A 135 15.29 12.24 -8.17
CA LEU A 135 15.51 11.16 -7.18
C LEU A 135 17.02 11.09 -6.85
N PRO A 136 17.43 11.23 -5.58
CA PRO A 136 18.84 11.19 -5.21
C PRO A 136 19.41 9.78 -5.35
N ILE A 137 20.67 9.68 -5.76
CA ILE A 137 21.48 8.48 -5.56
C ILE A 137 22.17 8.62 -4.18
N PRO A 138 22.03 7.65 -3.25
CA PRO A 138 22.73 7.68 -1.97
C PRO A 138 24.26 7.59 -2.15
N LYS A 139 25.06 8.02 -1.16
CA LYS A 139 26.49 7.70 -1.18
C LYS A 139 26.69 6.19 -1.14
N LEU A 140 27.71 5.68 -1.82
CA LEU A 140 28.10 4.27 -1.76
C LEU A 140 28.36 3.82 -0.30
N GLU A 141 29.07 4.63 0.48
CA GLU A 141 29.30 4.44 1.93
C GLU A 141 28.00 4.26 2.72
N ASP A 142 27.04 5.20 2.57
CA ASP A 142 25.76 5.15 3.28
C ASP A 142 24.95 3.90 2.87
N THR A 143 24.98 3.54 1.58
CA THR A 143 24.37 2.30 1.05
C THR A 143 25.00 1.03 1.63
N ILE A 144 26.33 0.95 1.73
CA ILE A 144 27.03 -0.21 2.29
C ILE A 144 26.81 -0.32 3.81
N ASN A 145 26.86 0.80 4.52
CA ASN A 145 26.52 0.86 5.95
C ASN A 145 25.08 0.39 6.22
N ARG A 146 24.11 0.82 5.40
CA ARG A 146 22.70 0.39 5.50
C ARG A 146 22.49 -1.09 5.15
N TYR A 147 23.16 -1.58 4.10
CA TYR A 147 23.16 -2.99 3.71
C TYR A 147 23.67 -3.88 4.85
N LEU A 148 24.83 -3.55 5.44
CA LEU A 148 25.39 -4.32 6.56
C LEU A 148 24.50 -4.25 7.81
N ALA A 149 23.90 -3.09 8.11
CA ALA A 149 22.94 -2.97 9.21
C ALA A 149 21.70 -3.87 9.04
N ALA A 150 21.24 -4.10 7.80
CA ALA A 150 20.14 -4.99 7.46
C ALA A 150 20.56 -6.49 7.42
N GLN A 151 21.83 -6.79 7.15
CA GLN A 151 22.38 -8.15 7.24
C GLN A 151 22.64 -8.61 8.68
N LYS A 152 23.05 -7.71 9.58
CA LYS A 152 23.39 -8.04 10.98
C LYS A 152 22.32 -8.80 11.79
N PRO A 153 20.99 -8.62 11.60
CA PRO A 153 20.01 -9.50 12.25
C PRO A 153 19.85 -10.88 11.58
N LEU A 154 20.20 -11.04 10.30
CA LEU A 154 19.99 -12.25 9.51
C LEU A 154 21.13 -13.27 9.61
N LEU A 155 22.37 -12.79 9.74
CA LEU A 155 23.59 -13.60 9.69
C LEU A 155 24.12 -13.98 11.08
N ASN A 156 25.02 -14.97 11.12
CA ASN A 156 25.91 -15.24 12.23
C ASN A 156 27.19 -14.37 12.17
N GLU A 157 28.01 -14.36 13.22
CA GLU A 157 29.19 -13.48 13.32
C GLU A 157 30.32 -13.81 12.32
N GLU A 158 30.44 -15.05 11.82
CA GLU A 158 31.40 -15.40 10.76
C GLU A 158 30.89 -14.98 9.38
N GLU A 159 29.65 -15.33 9.05
CA GLU A 159 28.94 -14.88 7.84
C GLU A 159 28.95 -13.36 7.72
N TYR A 160 28.65 -12.65 8.82
CA TYR A 160 28.66 -11.18 8.86
C TYR A 160 30.06 -10.62 8.61
N ARG A 161 31.11 -11.15 9.25
CA ARG A 161 32.50 -10.69 9.03
C ARG A 161 32.97 -10.94 7.59
N ASN A 162 32.55 -12.04 6.95
CA ASN A 162 32.82 -12.28 5.54
C ASN A 162 32.05 -11.30 4.63
N THR A 163 30.76 -11.12 4.89
CA THR A 163 29.88 -10.17 4.16
C THR A 163 30.43 -8.74 4.26
N GLU A 164 30.88 -8.32 5.45
CA GLU A 164 31.49 -7.02 5.69
C GLU A 164 32.82 -6.88 4.94
N LYS A 165 33.70 -7.88 4.98
CA LYS A 165 34.95 -7.90 4.18
C LYS A 165 34.67 -7.76 2.69
N ILE A 166 33.67 -8.45 2.15
CA ILE A 166 33.26 -8.36 0.73
C ILE A 166 32.67 -6.98 0.41
N ALA A 167 31.76 -6.48 1.26
CA ALA A 167 31.09 -5.19 1.05
C ALA A 167 32.07 -4.01 1.14
N ARG A 168 33.01 -4.02 2.10
CA ARG A 168 34.09 -3.01 2.20
C ARG A 168 35.09 -3.13 1.06
N LYS A 169 35.42 -4.33 0.57
CA LYS A 169 36.23 -4.53 -0.65
C LYS A 169 35.54 -3.92 -1.87
N PHE A 170 34.22 -4.07 -2.00
CA PHE A 170 33.43 -3.45 -3.07
C PHE A 170 33.39 -1.92 -2.94
N GLU A 171 33.17 -1.41 -1.71
CA GLU A 171 33.15 0.01 -1.37
C GLU A 171 34.49 0.71 -1.65
N ALA A 172 35.62 0.05 -1.40
CA ALA A 172 36.95 0.56 -1.71
C ALA A 172 37.43 0.22 -3.13
N GLY A 173 36.77 -0.71 -3.82
CA GLY A 173 37.20 -1.27 -5.10
C GLY A 173 36.28 -0.90 -6.27
N GLU A 174 35.85 -1.93 -7.00
CA GLU A 174 35.08 -1.81 -8.25
C GLU A 174 33.77 -1.01 -8.08
N GLY A 175 33.15 -1.05 -6.90
CA GLY A 175 31.93 -0.30 -6.58
C GLY A 175 32.06 1.21 -6.74
N ARG A 176 33.25 1.80 -6.47
CA ARG A 176 33.48 3.25 -6.63
C ARG A 176 33.36 3.69 -8.09
N PHE A 177 33.88 2.89 -9.01
CA PHE A 177 33.84 3.17 -10.44
C PHE A 177 32.42 2.96 -10.99
N ILE A 178 31.74 1.88 -10.59
CA ILE A 178 30.34 1.63 -10.99
C ILE A 178 29.41 2.73 -10.45
N HIS A 179 29.63 3.21 -9.22
CA HIS A 179 28.86 4.30 -8.61
C HIS A 179 29.12 5.66 -9.28
N ARG A 180 30.38 5.99 -9.58
CA ARG A 180 30.73 7.19 -10.38
C ARG A 180 30.03 7.15 -11.74
N ASP A 181 30.03 6.00 -12.40
CA ASP A 181 29.43 5.83 -13.72
C ASP A 181 27.88 5.88 -13.67
N LEU A 182 27.26 5.43 -12.57
CA LEU A 182 25.83 5.61 -12.31
C LEU A 182 25.48 7.09 -12.07
N LEU A 183 26.30 7.82 -11.30
CA LEU A 183 26.16 9.26 -11.11
C LEU A 183 26.31 10.04 -12.43
N GLU A 184 27.22 9.63 -13.30
CA GLU A 184 27.39 10.25 -14.63
C GLU A 184 26.20 9.93 -15.56
N HIS A 185 25.72 8.69 -15.59
CA HIS A 185 24.50 8.32 -16.30
C HIS A 185 23.29 9.14 -15.83
N ASP A 186 23.14 9.34 -14.52
CA ASP A 186 22.11 10.20 -13.93
C ASP A 186 22.29 11.69 -14.29
N ARG A 187 23.52 12.21 -14.24
CA ARG A 187 23.88 13.59 -14.62
C ARG A 187 23.51 13.90 -16.07
N LEU A 188 23.60 12.92 -16.97
CA LEU A 188 23.21 13.03 -18.37
C LEU A 188 21.69 12.90 -18.56
N ASN A 189 21.02 12.00 -17.82
CA ASN A 189 19.60 11.68 -17.98
C ASN A 189 18.68 12.46 -17.01
N LYS A 190 18.88 13.78 -16.89
CA LYS A 190 18.22 14.61 -15.86
C LYS A 190 16.69 14.61 -15.88
N HIS A 191 16.08 14.29 -17.02
CA HIS A 191 14.63 14.24 -17.25
C HIS A 191 13.94 13.05 -16.55
N THR A 192 14.70 12.10 -16.01
CA THR A 192 14.22 10.89 -15.34
C THR A 192 15.03 10.59 -14.06
N SER A 193 14.61 9.58 -13.31
CA SER A 193 15.39 8.96 -12.24
C SER A 193 16.34 7.89 -12.77
N TYR A 194 17.41 7.61 -12.02
CA TYR A 194 18.35 6.52 -12.30
C TYR A 194 17.71 5.12 -12.27
N ILE A 195 16.57 4.96 -11.58
CA ILE A 195 15.96 3.66 -11.27
C ILE A 195 14.80 3.28 -12.20
N ALA A 196 14.09 4.25 -12.78
CA ALA A 196 12.84 3.98 -13.53
C ALA A 196 13.03 2.97 -14.67
N GLY A 197 14.01 3.17 -15.55
CA GLY A 197 14.32 2.25 -16.65
C GLY A 197 14.72 0.84 -16.17
N PRO A 198 15.77 0.70 -15.32
CA PRO A 198 16.14 -0.59 -14.74
C PRO A 198 15.01 -1.35 -14.03
N TRP A 199 14.08 -0.63 -13.38
CA TRP A 199 12.96 -1.24 -12.67
C TRP A 199 11.83 -1.70 -13.62
N TYR A 200 11.55 -0.95 -14.70
CA TYR A 200 10.71 -1.43 -15.81
C TYR A 200 11.32 -2.66 -16.48
N ASP A 201 12.62 -2.61 -16.78
CA ASP A 201 13.35 -3.70 -17.41
C ASP A 201 13.29 -5.01 -16.60
N MET A 202 13.29 -4.93 -15.27
CA MET A 202 13.13 -6.10 -14.39
C MET A 202 11.80 -6.83 -14.64
N TYR A 203 10.66 -6.13 -14.52
CA TYR A 203 9.34 -6.75 -14.68
C TYR A 203 9.04 -7.16 -16.13
N LEU A 204 9.51 -6.39 -17.11
CA LEU A 204 9.29 -6.69 -18.51
C LEU A 204 10.17 -7.83 -19.02
N SER A 205 11.37 -8.01 -18.48
CA SER A 205 12.25 -9.14 -18.83
C SER A 205 11.97 -10.41 -18.02
N ALA A 206 11.27 -10.31 -16.88
CA ALA A 206 10.78 -11.47 -16.14
C ALA A 206 9.93 -12.37 -17.05
N ARG A 207 10.14 -13.70 -16.93
CA ARG A 207 9.53 -14.73 -17.80
C ARG A 207 8.44 -15.53 -17.10
N ASP A 208 8.43 -15.53 -15.77
CA ASP A 208 7.38 -16.18 -14.99
C ASP A 208 5.97 -15.66 -15.35
N PRO A 209 4.93 -16.50 -15.22
CA PRO A 209 3.54 -16.06 -15.36
C PRO A 209 3.22 -14.84 -14.50
N ILE A 210 2.54 -13.84 -15.06
CA ILE A 210 2.17 -12.64 -14.31
C ILE A 210 1.16 -12.93 -13.19
N VAL A 211 0.33 -13.97 -13.36
CA VAL A 211 -0.70 -14.38 -12.41
C VAL A 211 -0.09 -15.08 -11.18
N LEU A 212 -0.57 -14.68 -10.00
CA LEU A 212 -0.04 -14.99 -8.66
C LEU A 212 1.33 -14.38 -8.34
N ASN A 213 2.25 -14.30 -9.31
CA ASN A 213 3.62 -13.85 -9.06
C ASN A 213 3.75 -12.32 -9.00
N TYR A 214 3.01 -11.59 -9.86
CA TYR A 214 3.12 -10.13 -9.98
C TYR A 214 1.77 -9.42 -9.84
N ASN A 215 0.71 -9.84 -10.56
CA ASN A 215 -0.57 -9.14 -10.55
C ASN A 215 -1.25 -9.21 -9.16
N PRO A 216 -1.47 -8.07 -8.48
CA PRO A 216 -2.27 -8.00 -7.26
C PRO A 216 -3.75 -7.78 -7.59
N PHE A 217 -4.58 -7.75 -6.55
CA PHE A 217 -5.98 -7.33 -6.63
C PHE A 217 -6.36 -6.38 -5.48
N ILE A 218 -7.46 -5.65 -5.68
CA ILE A 218 -8.13 -4.82 -4.69
C ILE A 218 -9.65 -4.97 -4.88
N THR A 219 -10.45 -5.14 -3.82
CA THR A 219 -11.91 -5.03 -3.89
C THR A 219 -12.41 -3.77 -3.21
N LEU A 220 -13.45 -3.19 -3.80
CA LEU A 220 -14.13 -2.02 -3.28
C LEU A 220 -15.05 -2.41 -2.12
N ASN A 221 -15.35 -1.45 -1.23
CA ASN A 221 -16.50 -1.58 -0.34
C ASN A 221 -17.80 -1.68 -1.17
N PRO A 222 -18.88 -2.29 -0.66
CA PRO A 222 -20.18 -2.25 -1.33
C PRO A 222 -20.68 -0.81 -1.47
N ASP A 223 -21.59 -0.54 -2.41
CA ASP A 223 -22.34 0.71 -2.36
C ASP A 223 -23.15 0.73 -1.04
N PRO A 224 -23.12 1.83 -0.25
CA PRO A 224 -23.90 1.95 0.98
C PRO A 224 -25.41 1.72 0.81
N LYS A 225 -25.94 1.85 -0.42
CA LYS A 225 -27.33 1.60 -0.80
C LYS A 225 -27.46 0.19 -1.41
N PRO A 226 -28.07 -0.79 -0.73
CA PRO A 226 -28.11 -2.18 -1.20
C PRO A 226 -28.60 -2.36 -2.64
N GLU A 227 -29.60 -1.57 -3.05
CA GLU A 227 -30.23 -1.62 -4.37
C GLU A 227 -29.30 -1.23 -5.54
N TYR A 228 -28.23 -0.47 -5.28
CA TYR A 228 -27.20 -0.12 -6.26
C TYR A 228 -26.17 -1.25 -6.46
N ASN A 229 -26.15 -2.26 -5.58
CA ASN A 229 -25.27 -3.43 -5.69
C ASN A 229 -25.80 -4.52 -6.65
N ARG A 230 -26.88 -4.27 -7.41
CA ARG A 230 -27.26 -5.17 -8.52
C ARG A 230 -26.16 -5.16 -9.59
N GLN A 231 -25.60 -6.32 -9.96
CA GLN A 231 -24.43 -6.47 -10.85
C GLN A 231 -24.41 -5.47 -12.02
N ILE A 232 -25.50 -5.40 -12.78
CA ILE A 232 -25.58 -4.57 -13.99
C ILE A 232 -25.62 -3.06 -13.71
N VAL A 233 -26.32 -2.64 -12.64
CA VAL A 233 -26.38 -1.24 -12.18
C VAL A 233 -24.99 -0.81 -11.70
N ARG A 234 -24.37 -1.66 -10.86
CA ARG A 234 -23.04 -1.43 -10.31
C ARG A 234 -21.96 -1.38 -11.38
N ALA A 235 -21.99 -2.31 -12.34
CA ALA A 235 -21.07 -2.31 -13.47
C ALA A 235 -21.22 -1.06 -14.34
N THR A 236 -22.45 -0.64 -14.66
CA THR A 236 -22.70 0.57 -15.45
C THR A 236 -22.17 1.82 -14.72
N ASN A 237 -22.47 1.98 -13.43
CA ASN A 237 -21.97 3.11 -12.63
C ASN A 237 -20.44 3.12 -12.55
N LEU A 238 -19.79 1.99 -12.23
CA LEU A 238 -18.34 1.90 -12.15
C LEU A 238 -17.66 2.13 -13.52
N VAL A 239 -18.27 1.72 -14.63
CA VAL A 239 -17.79 2.03 -15.99
C VAL A 239 -17.85 3.53 -16.25
N VAL A 240 -19.00 4.18 -16.03
CA VAL A 240 -19.14 5.63 -16.27
C VAL A 240 -18.20 6.43 -15.37
N SER A 241 -18.09 6.12 -14.08
CA SER A 241 -17.14 6.76 -13.16
C SER A 241 -15.67 6.55 -13.60
N SER A 242 -15.33 5.38 -14.17
CA SER A 242 -14.00 5.12 -14.75
C SER A 242 -13.73 5.96 -16.00
N LEU A 243 -14.75 6.19 -16.83
CA LEU A 243 -14.66 7.03 -18.03
C LEU A 243 -14.60 8.52 -17.68
N LYS A 244 -15.35 8.97 -16.66
CA LYS A 244 -15.19 10.32 -16.08
C LYS A 244 -13.75 10.54 -15.58
N PHE A 245 -13.13 9.53 -14.96
CA PHE A 245 -11.73 9.64 -14.51
C PHE A 245 -10.76 9.73 -15.70
N LEU A 246 -10.95 8.89 -16.73
CA LEU A 246 -10.19 8.94 -17.98
C LEU A 246 -10.28 10.33 -18.64
N ASN A 247 -11.48 10.88 -18.74
CA ASN A 247 -11.71 12.21 -19.29
C ASN A 247 -11.11 13.31 -18.42
N SER A 248 -11.23 13.24 -17.09
CA SER A 248 -10.54 14.16 -16.18
C SER A 248 -9.03 14.11 -16.35
N LEU A 249 -8.44 12.92 -16.55
CA LEU A 249 -7.01 12.74 -16.77
C LEU A 249 -6.56 13.30 -18.14
N LYS A 250 -7.23 12.91 -19.25
CA LYS A 250 -6.87 13.37 -20.61
C LYS A 250 -7.00 14.90 -20.75
N ASN A 251 -7.99 15.53 -20.12
CA ASN A 251 -8.24 16.98 -20.20
C ASN A 251 -7.48 17.83 -19.16
N ASN A 252 -6.49 17.27 -18.45
CA ASN A 252 -5.75 17.94 -17.37
C ASN A 252 -6.62 18.47 -16.20
N TYR A 253 -7.83 17.94 -16.05
CA TYR A 253 -8.81 18.32 -15.03
C TYR A 253 -8.72 17.50 -13.75
N LEU A 254 -8.08 16.33 -13.76
CA LEU A 254 -7.82 15.53 -12.56
C LEU A 254 -6.93 16.34 -11.60
N ARG A 255 -7.36 16.55 -10.36
CA ARG A 255 -6.55 17.23 -9.33
C ARG A 255 -5.15 16.59 -9.22
N PRO A 256 -4.03 17.35 -9.26
CA PRO A 256 -2.69 16.77 -9.08
C PRO A 256 -2.53 16.02 -7.76
N ASP A 257 -1.76 14.93 -7.76
CA ASP A 257 -1.36 14.26 -6.53
C ASP A 257 -0.40 15.15 -5.72
N ILE A 258 -0.78 15.47 -4.48
CA ILE A 258 0.02 16.28 -3.56
C ILE A 258 -0.11 15.69 -2.15
N TYR A 259 1.01 15.32 -1.54
CA TYR A 259 1.07 14.95 -0.13
C TYR A 259 1.19 16.21 0.75
N TYR A 260 0.15 16.49 1.54
CA TYR A 260 0.10 17.64 2.44
C TYR A 260 0.45 17.27 3.88
N VAL A 261 1.58 17.78 4.41
CA VAL A 261 1.91 17.63 5.85
C VAL A 261 0.90 18.34 6.75
N ASN A 262 0.34 19.46 6.29
CA ASN A 262 -0.82 20.11 6.91
C ASN A 262 -2.01 20.12 5.93
N ARG A 263 -2.99 19.25 6.20
CA ARG A 263 -4.18 19.02 5.37
C ARG A 263 -5.00 20.28 5.06
N LYS A 264 -4.93 21.31 5.91
CA LYS A 264 -5.64 22.60 5.68
C LYS A 264 -5.26 23.25 4.34
N TRP A 265 -4.03 23.02 3.84
CA TRP A 265 -3.59 23.57 2.56
C TRP A 265 -4.31 22.97 1.34
N GLY A 266 -4.73 21.70 1.39
CA GLY A 266 -5.48 21.07 0.30
C GLY A 266 -6.85 21.71 0.04
N GLN A 267 -7.43 22.33 1.07
CA GLN A 267 -8.71 23.06 0.99
C GLN A 267 -8.54 24.57 0.80
N SER A 268 -7.32 25.12 0.88
CA SER A 268 -7.09 26.56 0.78
C SER A 268 -7.23 27.05 -0.67
N LYS A 269 -8.31 27.77 -0.96
CA LYS A 269 -8.54 28.41 -2.27
C LYS A 269 -7.42 29.42 -2.61
N VAL A 270 -6.89 30.12 -1.60
CA VAL A 270 -5.75 31.05 -1.76
C VAL A 270 -4.50 30.31 -2.22
N PHE A 271 -4.18 29.16 -1.61
CA PHE A 271 -3.06 28.31 -2.03
C PHE A 271 -3.26 27.79 -3.45
N LYS A 272 -4.44 27.24 -3.77
CA LYS A 272 -4.76 26.76 -5.12
C LYS A 272 -4.57 27.85 -6.17
N HIS A 273 -5.06 29.06 -5.91
CA HIS A 273 -4.95 30.22 -6.80
C HIS A 273 -3.50 30.68 -7.00
N PHE A 274 -2.73 30.81 -5.91
CA PHE A 274 -1.30 31.16 -5.96
C PHE A 274 -0.49 30.14 -6.77
N ILE A 275 -0.64 28.85 -6.47
CA ILE A 275 0.06 27.76 -7.16
C ILE A 275 -0.28 27.72 -8.65
N ARG A 276 -1.54 27.93 -9.03
CA ARG A 276 -1.99 27.97 -10.42
C ARG A 276 -1.28 29.05 -11.25
N ILE A 277 -0.91 30.17 -10.63
CA ILE A 277 -0.21 31.29 -11.29
C ILE A 277 1.30 31.02 -11.42
N LEU A 278 1.90 30.21 -10.55
CA LEU A 278 3.31 29.85 -10.66
C LEU A 278 3.56 29.00 -11.92
N PRO A 279 4.55 29.35 -12.77
CA PRO A 279 4.93 28.52 -13.91
C PRO A 279 5.29 27.08 -13.51
N PRO A 280 4.96 26.06 -14.34
CA PRO A 280 5.25 24.65 -14.05
C PRO A 280 6.73 24.32 -13.75
N SER A 281 7.66 25.19 -14.19
CA SER A 281 9.10 25.11 -13.92
C SER A 281 9.50 25.51 -12.48
N ILE A 282 8.61 26.16 -11.72
CA ILE A 282 8.84 26.52 -10.31
C ILE A 282 7.69 26.14 -9.35
N SER A 283 6.57 25.61 -9.87
CA SER A 283 5.37 25.28 -9.11
C SER A 283 5.62 24.34 -7.91
N TRP A 284 6.56 23.38 -8.03
CA TRP A 284 6.95 22.51 -6.91
C TRP A 284 7.54 23.29 -5.73
N TYR A 285 8.39 24.29 -5.97
CA TYR A 285 8.96 25.12 -4.90
C TYR A 285 7.86 25.90 -4.16
N GLY A 286 6.82 26.36 -4.86
CA GLY A 286 5.66 27.01 -4.26
C GLY A 286 4.87 26.09 -3.33
N ALA A 287 4.74 24.80 -3.67
CA ALA A 287 4.13 23.81 -2.80
C ALA A 287 5.05 23.44 -1.60
N TYR A 288 6.36 23.32 -1.85
CA TYR A 288 7.35 23.02 -0.82
C TYR A 288 7.37 24.08 0.31
N LEU A 289 7.18 25.36 -0.01
CA LEU A 289 7.08 26.47 0.97
C LEU A 289 5.97 26.31 2.01
N VAL A 290 4.95 25.46 1.77
CA VAL A 290 3.88 25.16 2.72
C VAL A 290 3.91 23.72 3.24
N ASN A 291 5.04 23.02 3.06
CA ASN A 291 5.23 21.60 3.36
C ASN A 291 4.23 20.70 2.61
N ALA A 292 3.92 21.05 1.36
CA ALA A 292 3.17 20.22 0.42
C ALA A 292 4.11 19.65 -0.65
N TYR A 293 3.99 18.36 -0.92
CA TYR A 293 4.90 17.59 -1.77
C TYR A 293 4.12 17.00 -2.95
N PRO A 294 4.10 17.67 -4.11
CA PRO A 294 3.57 17.10 -5.36
C PRO A 294 4.25 15.79 -5.70
N LEU A 295 3.49 14.84 -6.26
CA LEU A 295 3.99 13.52 -6.66
C LEU A 295 4.11 13.40 -8.19
N ASP A 296 4.93 12.45 -8.63
CA ASP A 296 5.06 12.08 -10.03
C ASP A 296 3.82 11.36 -10.53
N MET A 297 3.33 11.80 -11.69
CA MET A 297 2.13 11.27 -12.34
C MET A 297 2.43 10.67 -13.73
N SER A 298 3.70 10.43 -14.08
CA SER A 298 4.11 9.91 -15.39
C SER A 298 3.51 8.54 -15.73
N GLN A 299 3.17 7.75 -14.71
CA GLN A 299 2.56 6.41 -14.83
C GLN A 299 1.06 6.45 -15.15
N TYR A 300 0.35 7.55 -14.86
CA TYR A 300 -1.12 7.59 -14.92
C TYR A 300 -1.68 7.32 -16.32
N LYS A 301 -0.97 7.70 -17.38
CA LYS A 301 -1.36 7.43 -18.77
C LYS A 301 -1.53 5.93 -19.06
N SER A 302 -0.82 5.07 -18.33
CA SER A 302 -0.83 3.61 -18.51
C SER A 302 -2.00 2.92 -17.81
N LEU A 303 -2.85 3.65 -17.07
CA LEU A 303 -4.10 3.11 -16.53
C LEU A 303 -5.04 2.66 -17.65
N PHE A 304 -5.18 3.47 -18.70
CA PHE A 304 -6.21 3.28 -19.73
C PHE A 304 -5.60 2.99 -21.10
N ASN A 305 -6.40 2.41 -21.99
CA ASN A 305 -6.05 2.08 -23.37
C ASN A 305 -4.76 1.23 -23.50
N SER A 306 -4.36 0.56 -22.43
CA SER A 306 -3.01 0.01 -22.25
C SER A 306 -3.01 -1.48 -21.93
N THR A 307 -1.92 -2.16 -22.30
CA THR A 307 -1.71 -3.60 -22.10
C THR A 307 -0.23 -3.95 -22.09
N ARG A 308 0.11 -5.13 -21.58
CA ARG A 308 1.45 -5.74 -21.64
C ARG A 308 1.52 -6.76 -22.78
N ILE A 309 2.17 -6.41 -23.87
CA ILE A 309 2.38 -7.33 -25.00
C ILE A 309 3.49 -8.34 -24.64
N PRO A 310 3.21 -9.66 -24.63
CA PRO A 310 4.24 -10.67 -24.45
C PRO A 310 5.16 -10.69 -25.68
N ASN A 311 6.46 -10.71 -25.44
CA ASN A 311 7.49 -10.83 -26.48
C ASN A 311 8.60 -11.76 -25.98
N LEU A 312 9.33 -12.41 -26.89
CA LEU A 312 10.46 -13.27 -26.51
C LEU A 312 11.52 -12.47 -25.74
N SER A 313 12.01 -13.04 -24.63
CA SER A 313 12.99 -12.46 -23.70
C SER A 313 12.59 -11.18 -22.95
N LYS A 314 11.84 -10.25 -23.55
CA LYS A 314 11.40 -9.00 -22.89
C LYS A 314 10.09 -8.47 -23.49
N ASP A 315 9.07 -8.38 -22.64
CA ASP A 315 7.74 -7.86 -22.96
C ASP A 315 7.75 -6.34 -23.23
N ALA A 316 6.70 -5.84 -23.89
CA ALA A 316 6.52 -4.42 -24.16
C ALA A 316 5.24 -3.88 -23.50
N LEU A 317 5.27 -2.61 -23.10
CA LEU A 317 4.05 -1.86 -22.73
C LEU A 317 3.49 -1.18 -23.98
N PHE A 318 2.20 -1.40 -24.24
CA PHE A 318 1.45 -0.74 -25.30
C PHE A 318 0.40 0.19 -24.70
N THR A 319 0.18 1.34 -25.33
CA THR A 319 -0.89 2.30 -25.03
C THR A 319 -1.41 2.86 -26.35
N SER A 320 -2.73 2.89 -26.54
CA SER A 320 -3.38 3.62 -27.64
C SER A 320 -3.91 4.96 -27.16
N GLU A 321 -3.64 6.06 -27.86
CA GLU A 321 -4.14 7.38 -27.44
C GLU A 321 -5.62 7.59 -27.83
N PHE A 322 -6.03 6.97 -28.94
CA PHE A 322 -7.27 7.26 -29.68
C PHE A 322 -8.39 6.23 -29.51
N ALA A 323 -8.14 5.09 -28.88
CA ALA A 323 -9.17 4.05 -28.70
C ALA A 323 -10.25 4.48 -27.70
N ARG A 324 -11.51 4.21 -28.06
CA ARG A 324 -12.72 4.71 -27.38
C ARG A 324 -13.64 3.60 -26.84
N HIS A 325 -13.33 2.34 -27.17
CA HIS A 325 -14.13 1.18 -26.87
C HIS A 325 -13.75 0.50 -25.56
N LEU A 326 -14.75 -0.09 -24.90
CA LEU A 326 -14.59 -0.95 -23.73
C LEU A 326 -14.44 -2.40 -24.17
N LEU A 327 -13.56 -3.16 -23.50
CA LEU A 327 -13.52 -4.62 -23.58
C LEU A 327 -14.37 -5.20 -22.45
N VAL A 328 -15.31 -6.07 -22.78
CA VAL A 328 -16.15 -6.77 -21.80
C VAL A 328 -15.97 -8.27 -21.95
N MET A 329 -15.78 -8.94 -20.81
CA MET A 329 -15.65 -10.38 -20.68
C MET A 329 -16.80 -10.96 -19.85
N ARG A 330 -17.52 -11.93 -20.41
CA ARG A 330 -18.46 -12.77 -19.66
C ARG A 330 -18.41 -14.20 -20.17
N ASN A 331 -18.41 -15.14 -19.23
CA ASN A 331 -18.32 -16.58 -19.53
C ASN A 331 -17.10 -16.95 -20.42
N GLY A 332 -16.06 -16.10 -20.38
CA GLY A 332 -14.85 -16.17 -21.21
C GLY A 332 -14.95 -15.52 -22.59
N HIS A 333 -16.17 -15.29 -23.11
CA HIS A 333 -16.39 -14.59 -24.38
C HIS A 333 -16.01 -13.11 -24.25
N LEU A 334 -15.43 -12.56 -25.31
CA LEU A 334 -14.92 -11.19 -25.35
C LEU A 334 -15.76 -10.37 -26.32
N TYR A 335 -16.20 -9.20 -25.86
CA TYR A 335 -17.02 -8.27 -26.63
C TYR A 335 -16.41 -6.87 -26.56
N VAL A 336 -16.57 -6.06 -27.61
CA VAL A 336 -16.27 -4.63 -27.57
C VAL A 336 -17.44 -3.79 -28.06
N PHE A 337 -17.57 -2.59 -27.50
CA PHE A 337 -18.44 -1.53 -28.01
C PHE A 337 -17.83 -0.17 -27.64
N GLU A 338 -18.15 0.86 -28.43
CA GLU A 338 -17.69 2.21 -28.14
C GLU A 338 -18.32 2.73 -26.84
N VAL A 339 -17.54 3.41 -26.00
CA VAL A 339 -18.05 4.06 -24.78
C VAL A 339 -17.73 5.56 -24.71
N LEU A 340 -16.99 6.06 -25.70
CA LEU A 340 -16.79 7.48 -25.96
C LEU A 340 -17.19 7.81 -27.41
N ASP A 341 -17.90 8.92 -27.62
CA ASP A 341 -18.32 9.39 -28.95
C ASP A 341 -17.15 9.94 -29.79
N ALA A 342 -17.44 10.52 -30.97
CA ALA A 342 -16.41 11.07 -31.85
C ALA A 342 -15.68 12.31 -31.27
N PHE A 343 -16.23 12.94 -30.23
CA PHE A 343 -15.71 14.14 -29.57
C PHE A 343 -15.07 13.84 -28.20
N GLY A 344 -15.20 12.60 -27.72
CA GLY A 344 -14.71 12.16 -26.40
C GLY A 344 -15.73 12.27 -25.27
N ASN A 345 -16.99 12.59 -25.57
CA ASN A 345 -18.08 12.54 -24.58
C ASN A 345 -18.38 11.08 -24.23
N ILE A 346 -18.77 10.84 -22.97
CA ILE A 346 -19.19 9.50 -22.52
C ILE A 346 -20.59 9.21 -23.09
N LEU A 347 -20.82 8.02 -23.64
CA LEU A 347 -22.18 7.58 -24.05
C LEU A 347 -23.16 7.64 -22.87
N HIS A 348 -24.45 7.79 -23.17
CA HIS A 348 -25.46 7.92 -22.14
C HIS A 348 -25.53 6.63 -21.30
N PRO A 349 -25.67 6.71 -19.95
CA PRO A 349 -25.61 5.52 -19.08
C PRO A 349 -26.62 4.43 -19.42
N SER A 350 -27.78 4.77 -20.02
CA SER A 350 -28.77 3.78 -20.49
C SER A 350 -28.33 3.02 -21.75
N GLU A 351 -27.46 3.59 -22.60
CA GLU A 351 -26.86 2.89 -23.75
C GLU A 351 -25.85 1.85 -23.27
N ILE A 352 -24.96 2.26 -22.34
CA ILE A 352 -23.99 1.36 -21.70
C ILE A 352 -24.73 0.23 -20.97
N LEU A 353 -25.82 0.54 -20.25
CA LEU A 353 -26.70 -0.46 -19.65
C LEU A 353 -27.28 -1.44 -20.69
N ALA A 354 -27.72 -0.95 -21.86
CA ALA A 354 -28.27 -1.79 -22.93
C ALA A 354 -27.21 -2.73 -23.52
N HIS A 355 -26.03 -2.22 -23.89
CA HIS A 355 -24.91 -3.02 -24.38
C HIS A 355 -24.48 -4.10 -23.36
N LEU A 356 -24.30 -3.74 -22.09
CA LEU A 356 -23.95 -4.71 -21.04
C LEU A 356 -25.06 -5.75 -20.81
N THR A 357 -26.33 -5.37 -20.98
CA THR A 357 -27.47 -6.30 -20.90
C THR A 357 -27.50 -7.28 -22.07
N GLN A 358 -27.23 -6.81 -23.30
CA GLN A 358 -27.08 -7.65 -24.48
C GLN A 358 -25.96 -8.68 -24.30
N ILE A 359 -24.78 -8.24 -23.82
CA ILE A 359 -23.63 -9.09 -23.56
C ILE A 359 -23.94 -10.15 -22.49
N ILE A 360 -24.68 -9.81 -21.44
CA ILE A 360 -25.15 -10.80 -20.45
C ILE A 360 -26.07 -11.84 -21.08
N HIS A 361 -27.05 -11.40 -21.87
CA HIS A 361 -28.06 -12.26 -22.48
C HIS A 361 -27.47 -13.24 -23.49
N ASP A 362 -26.46 -12.82 -24.27
CA ASP A 362 -25.75 -13.67 -25.23
C ASP A 362 -24.77 -14.63 -24.53
N ALA A 363 -23.81 -14.10 -23.77
CA ALA A 363 -22.72 -14.89 -23.20
C ALA A 363 -23.18 -16.00 -22.22
N ASP A 364 -24.33 -15.82 -21.56
CA ASP A 364 -24.88 -16.82 -20.63
C ASP A 364 -25.55 -18.00 -21.33
N ARG A 365 -25.84 -17.91 -22.64
CA ARG A 365 -26.40 -18.98 -23.48
C ARG A 365 -25.32 -19.85 -24.13
N LEU A 366 -24.08 -19.35 -24.19
CA LEU A 366 -22.95 -20.00 -24.85
C LEU A 366 -22.18 -20.93 -23.90
N PRO A 367 -21.48 -21.98 -24.40
CA PRO A 367 -20.47 -22.70 -23.62
C PRO A 367 -19.31 -21.76 -23.25
N LYS A 368 -18.52 -22.11 -22.22
CA LYS A 368 -17.35 -21.32 -21.81
C LYS A 368 -16.33 -21.19 -22.95
N PHE A 369 -15.81 -19.98 -23.14
CA PHE A 369 -14.66 -19.76 -24.03
C PHE A 369 -13.37 -19.68 -23.19
N GLU A 370 -12.34 -20.42 -23.58
CA GLU A 370 -11.18 -20.69 -22.70
C GLU A 370 -9.86 -20.05 -23.16
N LEU A 371 -9.87 -19.26 -24.25
CA LEU A 371 -8.69 -18.58 -24.82
C LEU A 371 -7.82 -17.84 -23.78
N CYS A 372 -8.44 -17.24 -22.77
CA CYS A 372 -7.72 -16.38 -21.84
C CYS A 372 -6.77 -17.11 -20.87
N TYR A 373 -6.84 -18.45 -20.76
CA TYR A 373 -5.81 -19.23 -20.06
C TYR A 373 -4.42 -18.99 -20.66
N LEU A 374 -4.29 -18.64 -21.94
CA LEU A 374 -3.01 -18.31 -22.57
C LEU A 374 -2.31 -17.10 -21.92
N THR A 375 -3.08 -16.12 -21.39
CA THR A 375 -2.51 -14.99 -20.64
C THR A 375 -1.96 -15.38 -19.25
N THR A 376 -2.14 -16.65 -18.84
CA THR A 376 -1.65 -17.22 -17.57
C THR A 376 -0.36 -18.04 -17.71
N GLU A 377 0.18 -18.17 -18.93
CA GLU A 377 1.41 -18.91 -19.23
C GLU A 377 2.71 -18.15 -18.87
N ASP A 378 3.83 -18.88 -18.96
CA ASP A 378 5.16 -18.28 -19.09
C ASP A 378 5.20 -17.28 -20.27
N ARG A 379 5.96 -16.19 -20.13
CA ARG A 379 5.92 -15.06 -21.07
C ARG A 379 6.50 -15.38 -22.43
N ASN A 380 7.44 -16.32 -22.55
CA ASN A 380 7.94 -16.77 -23.86
C ASN A 380 6.94 -17.73 -24.53
N THR A 381 6.31 -18.60 -23.74
CA THR A 381 5.24 -19.50 -24.18
C THR A 381 4.06 -18.69 -24.71
N TRP A 382 3.60 -17.70 -23.96
CA TRP A 382 2.53 -16.80 -24.40
C TRP A 382 2.93 -15.92 -25.59
N ALA A 383 4.17 -15.40 -25.65
CA ALA A 383 4.64 -14.65 -26.83
C ALA A 383 4.56 -15.48 -28.11
N THR A 384 4.94 -16.76 -28.04
CA THR A 384 4.89 -17.70 -29.18
C THR A 384 3.45 -17.95 -29.61
N LEU A 385 2.57 -18.33 -28.68
CA LEU A 385 1.17 -18.63 -28.95
C LEU A 385 0.37 -17.38 -29.41
N ARG A 386 0.75 -16.19 -28.96
CA ARG A 386 0.18 -14.92 -29.44
C ARG A 386 0.62 -14.61 -30.87
N GLN A 387 1.85 -14.98 -31.25
CA GLN A 387 2.30 -14.89 -32.65
C GLN A 387 1.56 -15.91 -33.54
N GLU A 388 1.31 -17.13 -33.06
CA GLU A 388 0.47 -18.11 -33.77
C GLU A 388 -0.96 -17.59 -33.97
N LEU A 389 -1.59 -16.99 -32.95
CA LEU A 389 -2.90 -16.35 -33.08
C LEU A 389 -2.90 -15.26 -34.16
N VAL A 390 -1.86 -14.42 -34.25
CA VAL A 390 -1.69 -13.43 -35.32
C VAL A 390 -1.58 -14.11 -36.69
N GLN A 391 -0.80 -15.19 -36.81
CA GLN A 391 -0.66 -15.96 -38.07
C GLN A 391 -1.96 -16.64 -38.52
N LYS A 392 -2.90 -16.92 -37.61
CA LYS A 392 -4.27 -17.38 -37.95
C LYS A 392 -5.25 -16.24 -38.28
N GLY A 393 -4.77 -15.00 -38.39
CA GLY A 393 -5.56 -13.83 -38.77
C GLY A 393 -6.25 -13.10 -37.60
N ASN A 394 -5.97 -13.46 -36.34
CA ASN A 394 -6.62 -12.84 -35.17
C ASN A 394 -6.05 -11.45 -34.79
N GLU A 395 -5.22 -10.84 -35.64
CA GLU A 395 -4.48 -9.62 -35.31
C GLU A 395 -5.40 -8.44 -34.98
N GLU A 396 -6.52 -8.27 -35.69
CA GLU A 396 -7.47 -7.19 -35.44
C GLU A 396 -8.20 -7.35 -34.10
N ASN A 397 -8.61 -8.57 -33.75
CA ASN A 397 -9.28 -8.84 -32.47
C ASN A 397 -8.30 -8.73 -31.29
N LEU A 398 -7.02 -9.09 -31.49
CA LEU A 398 -5.95 -8.77 -30.54
C LEU A 398 -5.73 -7.26 -30.40
N LYS A 399 -5.67 -6.48 -31.50
CA LYS A 399 -5.59 -5.01 -31.46
C LYS A 399 -6.78 -4.37 -30.73
N LYS A 400 -8.01 -4.88 -30.94
CA LYS A 400 -9.21 -4.45 -30.20
C LYS A 400 -9.05 -4.69 -28.70
N ILE A 401 -8.59 -5.88 -28.28
CA ILE A 401 -8.30 -6.19 -26.86
C ILE A 401 -7.22 -5.29 -26.27
N ASP A 402 -6.08 -5.15 -26.97
CA ASP A 402 -4.91 -4.40 -26.51
C ASP A 402 -5.25 -2.93 -26.21
N SER A 403 -6.00 -2.31 -27.12
CA SER A 403 -6.24 -0.86 -27.14
C SER A 403 -7.47 -0.38 -26.36
N ALA A 404 -8.40 -1.29 -26.00
CA ALA A 404 -9.62 -0.96 -25.26
C ALA A 404 -9.33 -0.15 -23.97
N VAL A 405 -10.24 0.74 -23.57
CA VAL A 405 -10.03 1.68 -22.45
C VAL A 405 -9.61 0.98 -21.15
N PHE A 406 -10.25 -0.15 -20.84
CA PHE A 406 -9.86 -1.14 -19.83
C PHE A 406 -10.64 -2.45 -20.12
N CYS A 407 -10.48 -3.49 -19.29
CA CYS A 407 -11.29 -4.70 -19.36
C CYS A 407 -12.34 -4.72 -18.23
N LEU A 408 -13.61 -4.95 -18.56
CA LEU A 408 -14.69 -5.23 -17.60
C LEU A 408 -14.97 -6.74 -17.58
N CYS A 409 -14.98 -7.37 -16.42
CA CYS A 409 -15.26 -8.80 -16.24
C CYS A 409 -16.56 -8.96 -15.46
N LEU A 410 -17.61 -9.43 -16.13
CA LEU A 410 -18.92 -9.69 -15.53
C LEU A 410 -18.98 -11.17 -15.10
N ASP A 411 -18.69 -11.42 -13.82
CA ASP A 411 -18.60 -12.78 -13.29
C ASP A 411 -19.97 -13.32 -12.85
N ARG A 412 -20.20 -14.62 -13.10
CA ARG A 412 -21.33 -15.40 -12.54
C ARG A 412 -21.05 -15.99 -11.16
N ALA A 413 -19.86 -15.74 -10.61
CA ALA A 413 -19.54 -16.10 -9.24
C ALA A 413 -20.28 -15.18 -8.26
N SER A 414 -20.59 -15.69 -7.06
CA SER A 414 -21.05 -14.92 -5.91
C SER A 414 -20.24 -15.42 -4.71
N PRO A 415 -19.14 -14.75 -4.31
CA PRO A 415 -18.22 -15.28 -3.31
C PRO A 415 -18.82 -15.20 -1.90
N GLN A 416 -19.10 -16.35 -1.29
CA GLN A 416 -19.81 -16.44 0.00
C GLN A 416 -18.91 -16.12 1.20
N ASN A 417 -17.61 -16.01 0.99
CA ASN A 417 -16.63 -15.72 2.04
C ASN A 417 -15.36 -15.08 1.48
N GLU A 418 -14.52 -14.58 2.39
CA GLU A 418 -13.28 -13.86 2.06
C GLU A 418 -12.25 -14.69 1.30
N LEU A 419 -12.29 -16.03 1.39
CA LEU A 419 -11.37 -16.92 0.67
C LEU A 419 -11.79 -17.03 -0.80
N GLU A 420 -13.08 -17.30 -1.05
CA GLU A 420 -13.68 -17.27 -2.39
C GLU A 420 -13.53 -15.90 -3.06
N LEU A 421 -13.79 -14.81 -2.32
CA LEU A 421 -13.58 -13.44 -2.81
C LEU A 421 -12.11 -13.23 -3.21
N THR A 422 -11.17 -13.66 -2.37
CA THR A 422 -9.75 -13.50 -2.69
C THR A 422 -9.35 -14.29 -3.94
N HIS A 423 -9.79 -15.54 -4.07
CA HIS A 423 -9.57 -16.34 -5.28
C HIS A 423 -10.22 -15.69 -6.51
N CYS A 424 -11.46 -15.19 -6.39
CA CYS A 424 -12.23 -14.56 -7.46
C CYS A 424 -11.51 -13.33 -8.06
N PHE A 425 -10.93 -12.47 -7.23
CA PHE A 425 -10.31 -11.22 -7.69
C PHE A 425 -8.80 -11.33 -7.96
N LEU A 426 -8.04 -12.21 -7.29
CA LEU A 426 -6.60 -12.40 -7.55
C LEU A 426 -6.31 -13.15 -8.86
N HIS A 427 -7.10 -14.17 -9.19
CA HIS A 427 -6.88 -15.02 -10.36
C HIS A 427 -8.15 -15.60 -10.99
N GLY A 428 -9.31 -15.45 -10.33
CA GLY A 428 -10.58 -16.01 -10.79
C GLY A 428 -10.49 -17.51 -11.08
N TYR A 429 -11.05 -17.89 -12.22
CA TYR A 429 -11.03 -19.26 -12.75
C TYR A 429 -10.23 -19.34 -14.07
N GLY A 430 -9.30 -18.40 -14.30
CA GLY A 430 -8.45 -18.32 -15.50
C GLY A 430 -9.16 -17.82 -16.77
N PHE A 431 -10.34 -18.36 -17.10
CA PHE A 431 -11.00 -18.10 -18.39
C PHE A 431 -11.65 -16.71 -18.56
N ASN A 432 -12.04 -16.00 -17.49
CA ASN A 432 -12.80 -14.73 -17.56
C ASN A 432 -12.00 -13.48 -17.18
N ARG A 433 -10.70 -13.41 -17.54
CA ARG A 433 -9.79 -12.27 -17.28
C ARG A 433 -8.80 -12.12 -18.42
N TRP A 434 -8.48 -10.89 -18.83
CA TRP A 434 -7.31 -10.62 -19.70
C TRP A 434 -6.16 -10.07 -18.85
N PHE A 435 -5.30 -10.95 -18.32
CA PHE A 435 -4.34 -10.58 -17.28
C PHE A 435 -3.25 -9.58 -17.71
N ASP A 436 -2.99 -9.46 -19.02
CA ASP A 436 -2.05 -8.49 -19.58
C ASP A 436 -2.58 -7.05 -19.57
N LYS A 437 -3.91 -6.85 -19.43
CA LYS A 437 -4.52 -5.52 -19.49
C LYS A 437 -4.04 -4.69 -18.29
N SER A 438 -3.82 -3.39 -18.50
CA SER A 438 -3.43 -2.44 -17.45
C SER A 438 -4.20 -2.64 -16.14
N PHE A 439 -5.53 -2.76 -16.25
CA PHE A 439 -6.37 -3.40 -15.24
C PHE A 439 -7.61 -4.08 -15.84
N SER A 440 -8.15 -5.05 -15.10
CA SER A 440 -9.46 -5.64 -15.26
C SER A 440 -10.37 -5.21 -14.09
N LEU A 441 -11.38 -4.40 -14.36
CA LEU A 441 -12.51 -4.13 -13.47
C LEU A 441 -13.40 -5.38 -13.42
N ILE A 442 -13.72 -5.87 -12.23
CA ILE A 442 -14.45 -7.13 -12.01
C ILE A 442 -15.71 -6.81 -11.20
N VAL A 443 -16.86 -7.31 -11.65
CA VAL A 443 -18.13 -7.21 -10.91
C VAL A 443 -18.83 -8.58 -10.92
N THR A 444 -19.02 -9.17 -9.74
CA THR A 444 -19.65 -10.49 -9.54
C THR A 444 -21.19 -10.39 -9.55
N SER A 445 -21.91 -11.51 -9.50
CA SER A 445 -23.38 -11.53 -9.68
C SER A 445 -24.15 -10.93 -8.50
N ASP A 446 -23.57 -10.98 -7.30
CA ASP A 446 -23.96 -10.23 -6.09
C ASP A 446 -23.52 -8.75 -6.11
N GLY A 447 -22.79 -8.33 -7.16
CA GLY A 447 -22.28 -6.97 -7.31
C GLY A 447 -21.06 -6.63 -6.47
N THR A 448 -20.43 -7.58 -5.77
CA THR A 448 -19.07 -7.35 -5.23
C THR A 448 -18.15 -6.92 -6.37
N ALA A 449 -17.39 -5.86 -6.13
CA ALA A 449 -16.64 -5.15 -7.17
C ALA A 449 -15.18 -4.93 -6.79
N GLY A 450 -14.31 -4.78 -7.78
CA GLY A 450 -12.87 -4.69 -7.55
C GLY A 450 -12.07 -4.72 -8.85
N ILE A 451 -10.74 -4.77 -8.72
CA ILE A 451 -9.80 -4.77 -9.83
C ILE A 451 -8.71 -5.83 -9.64
N ASN A 452 -8.29 -6.42 -10.75
CA ASN A 452 -6.99 -7.07 -10.92
C ASN A 452 -6.13 -6.17 -11.82
N PHE A 453 -4.82 -6.03 -11.59
CA PHE A 453 -4.00 -5.16 -12.45
C PHE A 453 -2.62 -5.75 -12.76
N GLU A 454 -2.10 -5.44 -13.95
CA GLU A 454 -0.74 -5.81 -14.35
C GLU A 454 0.27 -4.90 -13.62
N HIS A 455 1.35 -5.47 -13.08
CA HIS A 455 2.25 -4.73 -12.17
C HIS A 455 3.42 -4.02 -12.89
N SER A 456 3.83 -4.45 -14.09
CA SER A 456 5.03 -3.89 -14.74
C SER A 456 4.91 -2.40 -15.08
N TRP A 457 3.71 -1.91 -15.41
CA TRP A 457 3.52 -0.53 -15.86
C TRP A 457 3.63 0.54 -14.77
N GLY A 458 3.43 0.20 -13.48
CA GLY A 458 3.41 1.17 -12.39
C GLY A 458 3.48 0.61 -10.97
N ASP A 459 3.55 1.51 -9.98
CA ASP A 459 3.74 1.18 -8.55
C ASP A 459 2.44 1.25 -7.73
N GLY A 460 1.27 1.09 -8.36
CA GLY A 460 -0.03 1.03 -7.68
C GLY A 460 -0.61 2.37 -7.19
N ILE A 461 0.15 3.46 -7.12
CA ILE A 461 -0.38 4.78 -6.70
C ILE A 461 -1.46 5.29 -7.66
N ALA A 462 -1.22 5.19 -8.98
CA ALA A 462 -2.21 5.57 -9.98
C ALA A 462 -3.50 4.74 -9.87
N ILE A 463 -3.37 3.43 -9.55
CA ILE A 463 -4.50 2.55 -9.24
C ILE A 463 -5.23 2.99 -7.98
N LEU A 464 -4.52 3.28 -6.89
CA LEU A 464 -5.10 3.71 -5.61
C LEU A 464 -5.87 5.03 -5.75
N ARG A 465 -5.34 5.98 -6.53
CA ARG A 465 -6.05 7.23 -6.87
C ARG A 465 -7.29 6.96 -7.72
N PHE A 466 -7.16 6.13 -8.76
CA PHE A 466 -8.26 5.72 -9.64
C PHE A 466 -9.43 5.12 -8.84
N ILE A 467 -9.19 4.08 -8.04
CA ILE A 467 -10.28 3.42 -7.29
C ILE A 467 -10.91 4.31 -6.21
N ASN A 468 -10.14 5.21 -5.58
CA ASN A 468 -10.69 6.14 -4.59
C ASN A 468 -11.68 7.14 -5.24
N GLU A 469 -11.32 7.66 -6.41
CA GLU A 469 -12.14 8.64 -7.14
C GLU A 469 -13.34 7.95 -7.82
N VAL A 470 -13.15 6.76 -8.41
CA VAL A 470 -14.21 5.96 -9.04
C VAL A 470 -15.21 5.45 -8.03
N TYR A 471 -14.78 4.92 -6.89
CA TYR A 471 -15.69 4.50 -5.82
C TYR A 471 -16.54 5.67 -5.37
N ARG A 472 -15.91 6.81 -4.99
CA ARG A 472 -16.62 7.99 -4.50
C ARG A 472 -17.65 8.50 -5.51
N ASP A 473 -17.25 8.70 -6.77
CA ASP A 473 -18.16 9.14 -7.83
C ASP A 473 -19.32 8.16 -8.04
N SER A 474 -19.04 6.85 -8.07
CA SER A 474 -20.07 5.83 -8.30
C SER A 474 -21.11 5.72 -7.18
N THR A 475 -20.77 6.08 -5.94
CA THR A 475 -21.67 5.98 -4.77
C THR A 475 -22.34 7.32 -4.40
N GLU A 476 -21.63 8.44 -4.55
CA GLU A 476 -22.13 9.80 -4.25
C GLU A 476 -22.89 10.39 -5.45
N HIS A 477 -22.43 10.14 -6.67
CA HIS A 477 -22.97 10.69 -7.92
C HIS A 477 -23.17 9.59 -9.00
N PRO A 478 -23.90 8.50 -8.68
CA PRO A 478 -24.16 7.40 -9.61
C PRO A 478 -24.79 7.92 -10.90
N ALA A 479 -24.26 7.46 -12.04
CA ALA A 479 -24.76 7.82 -13.36
C ALA A 479 -26.11 7.16 -13.71
N LEU A 480 -26.47 6.11 -12.99
CA LEU A 480 -27.67 5.30 -13.22
C LEU A 480 -28.30 4.86 -11.89
N VAL A 481 -29.60 5.11 -11.75
CA VAL A 481 -30.43 4.63 -10.62
C VAL A 481 -30.95 3.20 -10.88
N PRO A 482 -31.22 2.38 -9.85
CA PRO A 482 -31.60 0.98 -10.03
C PRO A 482 -32.88 0.73 -10.84
N GLN A 483 -33.77 1.71 -10.92
CA GLN A 483 -35.03 1.67 -11.66
C GLN A 483 -34.88 2.13 -13.12
N ALA A 484 -33.69 2.58 -13.54
CA ALA A 484 -33.47 3.04 -14.91
C ALA A 484 -33.55 1.90 -15.92
N SER A 485 -34.20 2.18 -17.05
CA SER A 485 -34.29 1.25 -18.18
C SER A 485 -33.06 1.36 -19.10
N PRO A 486 -32.68 0.27 -19.80
CA PRO A 486 -31.77 0.36 -20.94
C PRO A 486 -32.37 1.26 -22.04
N ALA A 487 -31.50 1.81 -22.89
CA ALA A 487 -31.93 2.46 -24.13
C ALA A 487 -32.67 1.45 -25.03
N LEU A 488 -33.75 1.88 -25.68
CA LEU A 488 -34.59 1.02 -26.53
C LEU A 488 -33.85 0.53 -27.78
N PHE A 489 -32.90 1.33 -28.27
CA PHE A 489 -32.08 1.04 -29.43
C PHE A 489 -30.63 1.40 -29.12
N VAL A 490 -29.72 0.47 -29.40
CA VAL A 490 -28.25 0.67 -29.43
C VAL A 490 -27.69 -0.12 -30.60
N THR A 491 -26.44 0.16 -30.99
CA THR A 491 -25.70 -0.69 -31.92
C THR A 491 -25.39 -2.06 -31.29
N SER A 492 -25.23 -3.09 -32.12
CA SER A 492 -24.79 -4.40 -31.65
C SER A 492 -23.34 -4.34 -31.15
N CYS A 493 -23.07 -5.00 -30.02
CA CYS A 493 -21.69 -5.19 -29.54
C CYS A 493 -20.92 -6.12 -30.49
N ASP A 494 -19.68 -5.78 -30.81
CA ASP A 494 -18.74 -6.64 -31.55
C ASP A 494 -18.33 -7.82 -30.67
N LYS A 495 -18.84 -9.02 -30.92
CA LYS A 495 -18.29 -10.25 -30.34
C LYS A 495 -17.00 -10.63 -31.06
N LEU A 496 -15.91 -10.83 -30.30
CA LEU A 496 -14.60 -11.16 -30.85
C LEU A 496 -14.46 -12.67 -31.02
N GLU A 497 -14.76 -13.17 -32.22
CA GLU A 497 -14.48 -14.57 -32.60
C GLU A 497 -12.98 -14.79 -32.88
N PHE A 498 -12.51 -16.03 -32.73
CA PHE A 498 -11.10 -16.38 -32.93
C PHE A 498 -10.91 -17.61 -33.82
N ASN A 499 -10.10 -17.46 -34.85
CA ASN A 499 -9.57 -18.55 -35.67
C ASN A 499 -8.57 -19.36 -34.83
N MET A 500 -8.97 -20.55 -34.40
CA MET A 500 -8.14 -21.49 -33.65
C MET A 500 -7.92 -22.76 -34.47
N ASP A 501 -6.81 -23.45 -34.22
CA ASP A 501 -6.56 -24.80 -34.69
C ASP A 501 -6.25 -25.73 -33.52
N HIS A 502 -6.00 -27.01 -33.82
CA HIS A 502 -5.68 -28.03 -32.81
C HIS A 502 -4.47 -27.65 -31.93
N THR A 503 -3.49 -26.93 -32.46
CA THR A 503 -2.31 -26.46 -31.71
C THR A 503 -2.72 -25.45 -30.65
N ILE A 504 -3.48 -24.41 -31.05
CA ILE A 504 -3.98 -23.38 -30.14
C ILE A 504 -4.93 -23.98 -29.09
N THR A 505 -5.86 -24.87 -29.48
CA THR A 505 -6.78 -25.53 -28.54
C THR A 505 -6.05 -26.47 -27.57
N SER A 506 -5.00 -27.18 -28.03
CA SER A 506 -4.14 -27.97 -27.14
C SER A 506 -3.36 -27.10 -26.17
N ALA A 507 -2.83 -25.95 -26.62
CA ALA A 507 -2.11 -25.01 -25.79
C ALA A 507 -3.01 -24.36 -24.72
N ILE A 508 -4.26 -24.00 -25.06
CA ILE A 508 -5.28 -23.55 -24.10
C ILE A 508 -5.51 -24.63 -23.02
N SER A 509 -5.63 -25.90 -23.44
CA SER A 509 -5.83 -27.04 -22.53
C SER A 509 -4.65 -27.25 -21.57
N ALA A 510 -3.42 -27.11 -22.06
CA ALA A 510 -2.19 -27.19 -21.26
C ALA A 510 -2.04 -26.01 -20.29
N ALA A 511 -2.30 -24.79 -20.76
CA ALA A 511 -2.30 -23.57 -19.95
C ALA A 511 -3.32 -23.65 -18.80
N ARG A 512 -4.52 -24.18 -19.08
CA ARG A 512 -5.54 -24.48 -18.07
C ARG A 512 -5.05 -25.46 -17.01
N GLN A 513 -4.46 -26.59 -17.41
CA GLN A 513 -3.94 -27.59 -16.47
C GLN A 513 -2.86 -26.99 -15.55
N LYS A 514 -1.90 -26.23 -16.11
CA LYS A 514 -0.88 -25.50 -15.35
C LYS A 514 -1.50 -24.49 -14.38
N PHE A 515 -2.50 -23.72 -14.83
CA PHE A 515 -3.21 -22.74 -14.02
C PHE A 515 -3.92 -23.39 -12.84
N ASP A 516 -4.73 -24.42 -13.08
CA ASP A 516 -5.50 -25.09 -12.05
C ASP A 516 -4.58 -25.84 -11.06
N GLN A 517 -3.45 -26.38 -11.52
CA GLN A 517 -2.40 -26.92 -10.63
C GLN A 517 -1.77 -25.83 -9.75
N LYS A 518 -1.29 -24.72 -10.34
CA LYS A 518 -0.65 -23.61 -9.60
C LYS A 518 -1.64 -22.95 -8.62
N ARG A 519 -2.92 -22.85 -8.99
CA ARG A 519 -4.02 -22.40 -8.14
C ARG A 519 -4.31 -23.38 -7.01
N GLY A 520 -4.33 -24.68 -7.27
CA GLY A 520 -4.50 -25.72 -6.25
C GLY A 520 -3.40 -25.71 -5.19
N MET A 521 -2.20 -25.27 -5.56
CA MET A 521 -1.08 -25.03 -4.64
C MET A 521 -1.16 -23.70 -3.88
N PHE A 522 -2.17 -22.85 -4.09
CA PHE A 522 -2.18 -21.48 -3.56
C PHE A 522 -3.11 -21.33 -2.34
N CYS A 523 -2.53 -21.03 -1.19
CA CYS A 523 -3.25 -20.90 0.07
C CYS A 523 -3.39 -19.43 0.51
N VAL A 524 -4.59 -19.07 0.98
CA VAL A 524 -4.91 -17.74 1.51
C VAL A 524 -5.58 -17.85 2.87
N ARG A 525 -5.23 -16.98 3.82
CA ARG A 525 -5.98 -16.81 5.08
C ARG A 525 -6.03 -15.34 5.50
N THR A 526 -7.16 -14.93 6.07
CA THR A 526 -7.30 -13.63 6.74
C THR A 526 -7.13 -13.77 8.25
N LEU A 527 -6.58 -12.74 8.89
CA LEU A 527 -6.68 -12.48 10.33
C LEU A 527 -7.34 -11.10 10.53
N LYS A 528 -8.48 -11.07 11.22
CA LYS A 528 -9.13 -9.84 11.71
C LYS A 528 -8.84 -9.67 13.21
N TYR A 529 -7.93 -8.77 13.55
CA TYR A 529 -7.50 -8.53 14.94
C TYR A 529 -8.32 -7.40 15.58
N LYS A 530 -9.31 -7.77 16.41
CA LYS A 530 -10.34 -6.84 16.93
C LYS A 530 -10.04 -6.16 18.28
N LYS A 531 -8.81 -6.23 18.82
CA LYS A 531 -8.50 -5.68 20.17
C LYS A 531 -8.16 -4.18 20.19
N PHE A 532 -7.60 -3.67 19.11
CA PHE A 532 -7.31 -2.24 18.90
C PHE A 532 -7.14 -1.96 17.40
N GLY A 533 -7.38 -0.72 17.00
CA GLY A 533 -7.06 -0.19 15.68
C GLY A 533 -5.85 0.75 15.70
N LYS A 534 -5.81 1.60 14.66
CA LYS A 534 -4.74 2.57 14.36
C LYS A 534 -4.61 3.67 15.41
N GLN A 535 -5.73 4.20 15.92
CA GLN A 535 -5.71 5.40 16.77
C GLN A 535 -5.19 5.10 18.18
N TYR A 536 -5.54 3.93 18.73
CA TYR A 536 -4.96 3.44 19.98
C TYR A 536 -3.42 3.43 19.97
N LEU A 537 -2.78 2.90 18.91
CA LEU A 537 -1.31 2.87 18.82
C LEU A 537 -0.70 4.27 18.67
N ILE A 538 -1.37 5.18 17.96
CA ILE A 538 -0.98 6.59 17.84
C ILE A 538 -1.01 7.29 19.20
N ASN A 539 -2.06 7.07 20.00
CA ASN A 539 -2.19 7.59 21.36
C ASN A 539 -1.09 7.03 22.30
N GLN A 540 -0.57 5.85 22.00
CA GLN A 540 0.57 5.23 22.69
C GLN A 540 1.95 5.64 22.12
N ASN A 541 1.99 6.68 21.28
CA ASN A 541 3.17 7.23 20.58
C ASN A 541 3.89 6.27 19.61
N LEU A 542 3.34 5.07 19.36
CA LEU A 542 3.93 4.06 18.49
C LEU A 542 3.57 4.30 17.01
N SER A 543 4.42 3.84 16.08
CA SER A 543 4.00 3.72 14.69
C SER A 543 3.08 2.50 14.59
N PRO A 544 1.81 2.64 14.15
CA PRO A 544 0.92 1.49 14.04
C PRO A 544 1.51 0.41 13.14
N ASP A 545 2.03 0.86 12.00
CA ASP A 545 2.72 0.07 11.00
C ASP A 545 3.93 -0.71 11.57
N ALA A 546 4.90 -0.03 12.20
CA ALA A 546 6.06 -0.64 12.84
C ALA A 546 5.70 -1.72 13.89
N VAL A 547 4.58 -1.54 14.60
CA VAL A 547 4.06 -2.53 15.57
C VAL A 547 3.56 -3.79 14.88
N PHE A 548 2.92 -3.68 13.71
CA PHE A 548 2.55 -4.83 12.89
C PHE A 548 3.76 -5.50 12.25
N GLN A 549 4.72 -4.73 11.75
CA GLN A 549 5.96 -5.27 11.20
C GLN A 549 6.74 -6.04 12.26
N LEU A 550 6.88 -5.51 13.49
CA LEU A 550 7.42 -6.23 14.65
C LEU A 550 6.62 -7.51 14.94
N ALA A 551 5.28 -7.45 14.92
CA ALA A 551 4.45 -8.63 15.14
C ALA A 551 4.66 -9.71 14.07
N CYS A 552 4.97 -9.34 12.83
CA CYS A 552 5.36 -10.25 11.75
C CYS A 552 6.74 -10.89 12.00
N GLN A 553 7.74 -10.10 12.41
CA GLN A 553 9.06 -10.63 12.80
C GLN A 553 8.92 -11.64 13.96
N MET A 554 8.09 -11.32 14.96
CA MET A 554 7.80 -12.22 16.08
C MET A 554 7.08 -13.50 15.66
N ALA A 555 6.08 -13.39 14.76
CA ALA A 555 5.33 -14.54 14.26
C ALA A 555 6.23 -15.52 13.49
N VAL A 556 7.13 -15.00 12.64
CA VAL A 556 8.08 -15.81 11.88
C VAL A 556 9.18 -16.39 12.76
N TYR A 557 9.76 -15.63 13.69
CA TYR A 557 10.75 -16.19 14.61
C TYR A 557 10.19 -17.34 15.45
N HIS A 558 8.97 -17.19 15.98
CA HIS A 558 8.30 -18.25 16.74
C HIS A 558 7.99 -19.51 15.90
N GLN A 559 7.93 -19.37 14.57
CA GLN A 559 7.58 -20.44 13.65
C GLN A 559 8.81 -21.13 13.03
N TYR A 560 9.86 -20.38 12.74
CA TYR A 560 11.06 -20.86 12.02
C TYR A 560 12.32 -20.94 12.92
N GLY A 561 12.24 -20.51 14.18
CA GLY A 561 13.38 -20.42 15.11
C GLY A 561 14.41 -19.35 14.75
N LYS A 562 14.16 -18.54 13.71
CA LYS A 562 15.06 -17.51 13.19
C LYS A 562 14.28 -16.38 12.50
N LEU A 563 14.92 -15.22 12.38
CA LEU A 563 14.43 -14.14 11.52
C LEU A 563 14.73 -14.47 10.05
N LEU A 564 13.88 -13.95 9.15
CA LEU A 564 13.96 -14.19 7.71
C LEU A 564 13.96 -12.86 6.94
N PRO A 565 14.52 -12.82 5.71
CA PRO A 565 14.52 -11.63 4.86
C PRO A 565 13.11 -11.08 4.64
N SER A 566 12.92 -9.82 5.02
CA SER A 566 11.64 -9.12 4.90
C SER A 566 11.74 -7.90 3.97
N TYR A 567 10.61 -7.51 3.41
CA TYR A 567 10.42 -6.37 2.52
C TYR A 567 9.13 -5.64 2.89
N GLU A 568 9.18 -4.31 2.89
CA GLU A 568 8.02 -3.43 2.88
C GLU A 568 8.18 -2.41 1.75
N ALA A 569 7.10 -2.19 0.99
CA ALA A 569 7.08 -1.24 -0.13
C ALA A 569 7.01 0.21 0.38
N CYS A 570 8.01 1.02 0.02
CA CYS A 570 7.97 2.48 0.18
C CYS A 570 7.85 3.16 -1.18
N SER A 571 7.13 4.28 -1.27
CA SER A 571 7.08 5.09 -2.50
C SER A 571 8.13 6.18 -2.49
N THR A 572 8.79 6.39 -3.63
CA THR A 572 9.64 7.55 -3.89
C THR A 572 8.99 8.53 -4.87
N ALA A 573 7.66 8.48 -5.05
CA ALA A 573 6.94 9.30 -6.04
C ALA A 573 7.00 10.82 -5.77
N ALA A 574 7.50 11.27 -4.62
CA ALA A 574 7.81 12.69 -4.40
C ALA A 574 8.95 13.24 -5.28
N PHE A 575 9.61 12.37 -6.06
CA PHE A 575 10.68 12.70 -6.99
C PHE A 575 10.32 12.37 -8.45
N LYS A 576 10.95 13.07 -9.39
CA LYS A 576 10.76 12.92 -10.84
C LYS A 576 11.05 11.49 -11.30
N HIS A 577 10.06 10.85 -11.91
CA HIS A 577 10.00 9.43 -12.25
C HIS A 577 10.45 8.53 -11.07
N GLY A 578 10.01 8.88 -9.86
CA GLY A 578 10.13 8.00 -8.70
C GLY A 578 9.45 6.67 -8.93
N ARG A 579 9.97 5.61 -8.29
CA ARG A 579 9.36 4.28 -8.27
C ARG A 579 9.10 3.88 -6.81
N THR A 580 9.39 2.64 -6.44
CA THR A 580 9.47 2.19 -5.05
C THR A 580 10.91 2.15 -4.54
N GLU A 581 11.07 2.20 -3.23
CA GLU A 581 12.27 1.76 -2.49
C GLU A 581 11.85 0.74 -1.42
N THR A 582 12.78 -0.07 -0.93
CA THR A 582 12.53 -1.09 0.08
C THR A 582 12.82 -0.58 1.47
N ILE A 583 11.85 -0.74 2.37
CA ILE A 583 12.07 -0.75 3.81
C ILE A 583 12.42 -2.20 4.21
N ARG A 584 13.36 -2.34 5.15
CA ARG A 584 13.80 -3.62 5.72
C ARG A 584 13.36 -3.72 7.19
N PRO A 585 12.18 -4.28 7.49
CA PRO A 585 11.68 -4.34 8.87
C PRO A 585 12.56 -5.18 9.81
N THR A 586 13.18 -6.23 9.27
CA THR A 586 14.14 -7.09 9.97
C THR A 586 15.37 -6.30 10.37
N SER A 587 15.46 -5.95 11.65
CA SER A 587 16.48 -5.10 12.24
C SER A 587 17.01 -5.68 13.56
N VAL A 588 18.18 -5.24 13.99
CA VAL A 588 18.75 -5.62 15.31
C VAL A 588 17.81 -5.31 16.48
N TYR A 589 17.01 -4.24 16.37
CA TYR A 589 15.99 -3.86 17.36
C TYR A 589 14.84 -4.88 17.38
N THR A 590 14.28 -5.22 16.22
CA THR A 590 13.24 -6.27 16.13
C THR A 590 13.77 -7.64 16.56
N LYS A 591 15.05 -7.97 16.31
CA LYS A 591 15.71 -9.19 16.81
C LYS A 591 15.76 -9.20 18.34
N LYS A 592 16.29 -8.14 18.96
CA LYS A 592 16.35 -8.01 20.43
C LYS A 592 14.96 -8.12 21.06
N CYS A 593 13.98 -7.38 20.54
CA CYS A 593 12.61 -7.37 21.05
C CYS A 593 11.94 -8.75 20.89
N THR A 594 12.10 -9.40 19.73
CA THR A 594 11.52 -10.73 19.46
C THR A 594 12.08 -11.81 20.38
N VAL A 595 13.40 -11.85 20.55
CA VAL A 595 14.08 -12.76 21.50
C VAL A 595 13.65 -12.49 22.95
N ALA A 596 13.47 -11.21 23.33
CA ALA A 596 12.96 -10.83 24.64
C ALA A 596 11.54 -11.36 24.90
N PHE A 597 10.66 -11.30 23.89
CA PHE A 597 9.27 -11.77 23.98
C PHE A 597 9.13 -13.30 24.00
N ILE A 598 10.02 -14.04 23.34
CA ILE A 598 9.87 -15.48 23.08
C ILE A 598 10.82 -16.29 23.98
N ASP A 599 12.12 -16.12 23.82
CA ASP A 599 13.15 -16.98 24.44
C ASP A 599 13.51 -16.53 25.87
N GLN A 600 13.30 -15.24 26.17
CA GLN A 600 13.66 -14.61 27.45
C GLN A 600 12.41 -14.17 28.23
N ARG A 601 11.28 -14.84 27.99
CA ARG A 601 9.98 -14.58 28.62
C ARG A 601 10.09 -14.58 30.15
N GLY A 602 9.78 -13.45 30.78
CA GLY A 602 9.87 -13.25 32.23
C GLY A 602 11.23 -12.81 32.76
N LYS A 603 12.26 -12.66 31.90
CA LYS A 603 13.59 -12.13 32.28
C LYS A 603 13.72 -10.61 32.15
N HIS A 604 12.67 -9.93 31.67
CA HIS A 604 12.62 -8.49 31.39
C HIS A 604 11.41 -7.87 32.09
N SER A 605 11.53 -6.63 32.57
CA SER A 605 10.41 -5.91 33.16
C SER A 605 9.40 -5.45 32.10
N THR A 606 8.21 -5.06 32.54
CA THR A 606 7.20 -4.41 31.68
C THR A 606 7.76 -3.16 30.99
N GLU A 607 8.63 -2.42 31.66
CA GLU A 607 9.27 -1.21 31.14
C GLU A 607 10.35 -1.53 30.10
N ASP A 608 11.21 -2.53 30.34
CA ASP A 608 12.18 -3.01 29.35
C ASP A 608 11.49 -3.46 28.05
N MET A 609 10.43 -4.24 28.18
CA MET A 609 9.63 -4.73 27.05
C MET A 609 8.98 -3.58 26.29
N ARG A 610 8.47 -2.56 27.00
CA ARG A 610 7.92 -1.34 26.38
C ARG A 610 9.00 -0.54 25.64
N ASN A 611 10.15 -0.30 26.27
CA ASN A 611 11.29 0.39 25.69
C ASN A 611 11.81 -0.30 24.42
N MET A 612 11.84 -1.65 24.38
CA MET A 612 12.21 -2.39 23.18
C MET A 612 11.20 -2.21 22.02
N ILE A 613 9.89 -2.09 22.31
CA ILE A 613 8.87 -1.78 21.30
C ILE A 613 9.05 -0.33 20.77
N ASP A 614 9.35 0.62 21.67
CA ASP A 614 9.61 2.01 21.27
C ASP A 614 10.87 2.15 20.39
N GLU A 615 11.95 1.42 20.67
CA GLU A 615 13.13 1.41 19.79
C GLU A 615 12.83 0.79 18.41
N CYS A 616 12.03 -0.28 18.35
CA CYS A 616 11.55 -0.82 17.07
C CYS A 616 10.74 0.23 16.29
N SER A 617 9.81 0.91 16.97
CA SER A 617 8.97 1.98 16.42
C SER A 617 9.79 3.18 15.91
N LYS A 618 10.79 3.63 16.68
CA LYS A 618 11.72 4.71 16.29
C LYS A 618 12.56 4.32 15.07
N TYR A 619 13.19 3.15 15.11
CA TYR A 619 14.08 2.71 14.03
C TYR A 619 13.33 2.49 12.72
N HIS A 620 12.16 1.85 12.78
CA HIS A 620 11.34 1.58 11.61
C HIS A 620 10.79 2.88 10.97
N ARG A 621 10.33 3.86 11.77
CA ARG A 621 10.00 5.21 11.28
C ARG A 621 11.18 5.89 10.59
N ARG A 622 12.40 5.67 11.08
CA ARG A 622 13.63 6.19 10.47
C ARG A 622 13.87 5.56 9.09
N LEU A 623 13.74 4.23 8.97
CA LEU A 623 13.80 3.53 7.68
C LEU A 623 12.71 3.99 6.71
N GLN A 624 11.49 4.23 7.18
CA GLN A 624 10.39 4.78 6.37
C GLN A 624 10.72 6.16 5.81
N LEU A 625 11.28 7.06 6.62
CA LEU A 625 11.73 8.37 6.17
C LEU A 625 12.93 8.29 5.21
N GLU A 626 13.92 7.43 5.51
CA GLU A 626 15.07 7.19 4.64
C GLU A 626 14.63 6.65 3.27
N ALA A 627 13.78 5.61 3.23
CA ALA A 627 13.27 5.05 1.98
C ALA A 627 12.41 6.04 1.17
N THR A 628 11.52 6.80 1.83
CA THR A 628 10.71 7.84 1.17
C THR A 628 11.58 8.91 0.50
N LEU A 629 12.73 9.25 1.11
CA LEU A 629 13.72 10.21 0.59
C LEU A 629 14.71 9.59 -0.42
N GLY A 630 14.47 8.37 -0.92
CA GLY A 630 15.37 7.68 -1.84
C GLY A 630 16.73 7.32 -1.21
N GLN A 631 16.79 7.14 0.11
CA GLN A 631 17.99 6.82 0.88
C GLN A 631 18.07 5.35 1.31
N GLY A 632 17.23 4.47 0.75
CA GLY A 632 17.42 3.02 0.91
C GLY A 632 18.72 2.52 0.24
N PHE A 633 18.98 1.23 0.39
CA PHE A 633 20.16 0.59 -0.23
C PHE A 633 19.79 -0.33 -1.39
N ASP A 634 18.58 -0.90 -1.40
CA ASP A 634 18.18 -1.94 -2.34
C ASP A 634 18.12 -1.43 -3.79
N ARG A 635 17.45 -0.29 -4.07
CA ARG A 635 17.45 0.28 -5.43
C ARG A 635 18.83 0.73 -5.90
N HIS A 636 19.67 1.24 -5.01
CA HIS A 636 21.03 1.65 -5.37
C HIS A 636 21.90 0.43 -5.72
N LEU A 637 21.95 -0.61 -4.87
CA LEU A 637 22.70 -1.83 -5.17
C LEU A 637 22.18 -2.55 -6.42
N PHE A 638 20.86 -2.54 -6.66
CA PHE A 638 20.25 -3.06 -7.88
C PHE A 638 20.67 -2.27 -9.13
N ALA A 639 20.64 -0.93 -9.10
CA ALA A 639 21.04 -0.11 -10.25
C ALA A 639 22.53 -0.28 -10.60
N LEU A 640 23.40 -0.39 -9.59
CA LEU A 640 24.82 -0.73 -9.79
C LEU A 640 24.99 -2.12 -10.44
N LYS A 641 24.21 -3.12 -9.99
CA LYS A 641 24.21 -4.48 -10.56
C LYS A 641 23.76 -4.47 -12.03
N TYR A 642 22.62 -3.82 -12.33
CA TYR A 642 22.07 -3.68 -13.68
C TYR A 642 23.07 -2.99 -14.61
N LEU A 643 23.78 -1.95 -14.15
CA LEU A 643 24.79 -1.24 -14.94
C LEU A 643 25.97 -2.14 -15.34
N VAL A 644 26.40 -3.07 -14.46
CA VAL A 644 27.41 -4.09 -14.82
C VAL A 644 26.85 -5.10 -15.83
N GLN A 645 25.63 -5.62 -15.58
CA GLN A 645 24.99 -6.61 -16.46
C GLN A 645 24.81 -6.07 -17.89
N ARG A 646 24.32 -4.82 -18.04
CA ARG A 646 24.13 -4.17 -19.34
C ARG A 646 25.44 -3.93 -20.10
N ARG A 647 26.59 -3.91 -19.40
CA ARG A 647 27.94 -3.77 -19.98
C ARG A 647 28.61 -5.12 -20.29
N GLY A 648 27.98 -6.25 -19.97
CA GLY A 648 28.61 -7.58 -20.09
C GLY A 648 29.79 -7.80 -19.15
N GLY A 649 29.92 -7.00 -18.08
CA GLY A 649 31.05 -7.05 -17.16
C GLY A 649 31.01 -8.25 -16.21
N ARG A 650 32.17 -8.66 -15.70
CA ARG A 650 32.29 -9.61 -14.59
C ARG A 650 31.48 -9.10 -13.39
N MET A 651 30.57 -9.93 -12.87
CA MET A 651 29.74 -9.59 -11.72
C MET A 651 30.60 -9.38 -10.45
N PRO A 652 30.52 -8.21 -9.77
CA PRO A 652 31.21 -7.95 -8.51
C PRO A 652 30.90 -8.96 -7.41
N ASP A 653 31.88 -9.17 -6.52
CA ASP A 653 31.86 -10.26 -5.54
C ASP A 653 30.66 -10.15 -4.58
N ILE A 654 30.27 -8.93 -4.22
CA ILE A 654 29.10 -8.60 -3.37
C ILE A 654 27.78 -9.18 -3.90
N TYR A 655 27.63 -9.39 -5.21
CA TYR A 655 26.40 -9.96 -5.78
C TYR A 655 26.43 -11.49 -5.88
N ASN A 656 27.62 -12.09 -5.76
CA ASN A 656 27.82 -13.53 -5.73
C ASN A 656 27.75 -14.11 -4.30
N ASP A 657 27.99 -13.25 -3.31
CA ASP A 657 27.84 -13.51 -1.86
C ASP A 657 26.49 -14.19 -1.53
N PRO A 658 26.50 -15.36 -0.84
CA PRO A 658 25.30 -15.98 -0.29
C PRO A 658 24.44 -15.03 0.55
N ALA A 659 25.03 -14.08 1.29
CA ALA A 659 24.29 -13.11 2.08
C ALA A 659 23.49 -12.13 1.20
N TYR A 660 24.04 -11.68 0.06
CA TYR A 660 23.31 -10.84 -0.89
C TYR A 660 22.17 -11.62 -1.57
N LYS A 661 22.39 -12.90 -1.88
CA LYS A 661 21.33 -13.78 -2.41
C LYS A 661 20.20 -13.96 -1.39
N ASN A 662 20.55 -14.26 -0.13
CA ASN A 662 19.61 -14.43 0.97
C ASN A 662 18.75 -13.18 1.22
N ILE A 663 19.35 -11.99 1.38
CA ILE A 663 18.58 -10.77 1.68
C ILE A 663 17.63 -10.34 0.53
N ASN A 664 17.85 -10.82 -0.69
CA ASN A 664 16.95 -10.63 -1.83
C ASN A 664 15.94 -11.78 -2.03
N HIS A 665 16.04 -12.86 -1.26
CA HIS A 665 15.07 -13.96 -1.22
C HIS A 665 13.95 -13.63 -0.23
N ILE A 666 12.98 -12.83 -0.68
CA ILE A 666 12.00 -12.16 0.19
C ILE A 666 10.91 -13.14 0.68
N ILE A 667 11.19 -13.83 1.79
CA ILE A 667 10.24 -14.75 2.43
C ILE A 667 9.06 -14.00 3.08
N ILE A 668 9.26 -12.77 3.56
CA ILE A 668 8.14 -11.91 4.01
C ILE A 668 8.03 -10.67 3.12
N SER A 669 7.13 -10.71 2.13
CA SER A 669 6.82 -9.54 1.30
C SER A 669 5.55 -8.87 1.83
N THR A 670 5.65 -7.61 2.25
CA THR A 670 4.57 -6.86 2.89
C THR A 670 4.18 -5.60 2.12
N SER A 671 2.89 -5.27 2.10
CA SER A 671 2.36 -4.03 1.53
C SER A 671 1.05 -3.59 2.20
N THR A 672 0.80 -2.29 2.27
CA THR A 672 -0.41 -1.70 2.86
C THR A 672 -1.11 -0.76 1.88
N LEU A 673 -2.44 -0.86 1.80
CA LEU A 673 -3.30 -0.12 0.85
C LEU A 673 -4.57 0.32 1.57
N GLY A 674 -4.41 1.21 2.56
CA GLY A 674 -5.48 1.67 3.44
C GLY A 674 -6.26 2.86 2.89
N SER A 675 -7.46 2.61 2.37
CA SER A 675 -8.43 3.64 1.92
C SER A 675 -9.85 3.28 2.33
N GLU A 676 -10.72 4.27 2.51
CA GLU A 676 -12.15 4.08 2.78
C GLU A 676 -12.92 3.49 1.57
N ALA A 677 -12.35 3.58 0.36
CA ALA A 677 -12.88 2.88 -0.82
C ALA A 677 -12.58 1.37 -0.82
N ILE A 678 -11.58 0.92 -0.05
CA ILE A 678 -11.04 -0.45 -0.12
C ILE A 678 -11.66 -1.33 0.96
N ASN A 679 -12.18 -2.47 0.53
CA ASN A 679 -12.64 -3.55 1.39
C ASN A 679 -11.51 -4.56 1.62
N HIS A 680 -10.95 -5.09 0.53
CA HIS A 680 -9.86 -6.07 0.56
C HIS A 680 -8.79 -5.78 -0.49
N GLY A 681 -7.64 -6.43 -0.37
CA GLY A 681 -6.62 -6.47 -1.42
C GLY A 681 -5.51 -7.44 -1.06
N GLY A 682 -4.63 -7.74 -2.02
CA GLY A 682 -3.49 -8.63 -1.79
C GLY A 682 -2.80 -9.10 -3.06
N PHE A 683 -1.79 -9.94 -2.86
CA PHE A 683 -0.82 -10.39 -3.87
C PHE A 683 -0.22 -11.72 -3.41
N GLY A 684 0.26 -12.55 -4.35
CA GLY A 684 0.91 -13.81 -4.00
C GLY A 684 2.34 -13.64 -3.47
N PRO A 685 2.97 -14.72 -2.97
CA PRO A 685 4.39 -14.73 -2.64
C PRO A 685 5.28 -14.35 -3.83
N VAL A 686 6.34 -13.60 -3.56
CA VAL A 686 7.37 -13.24 -4.55
C VAL A 686 8.50 -14.28 -4.65
N VAL A 687 8.50 -15.30 -3.79
CA VAL A 687 9.38 -16.48 -3.83
C VAL A 687 8.57 -17.75 -3.45
N PRO A 688 8.94 -18.97 -3.92
CA PRO A 688 8.09 -20.16 -3.79
C PRO A 688 7.79 -20.62 -2.35
N ASP A 689 8.68 -20.38 -1.40
CA ASP A 689 8.54 -20.68 0.04
C ASP A 689 8.03 -19.50 0.86
N GLY A 690 7.76 -18.36 0.21
CA GLY A 690 7.47 -17.09 0.86
C GLY A 690 6.00 -16.83 1.19
N PHE A 691 5.79 -15.65 1.76
CA PHE A 691 4.48 -15.08 2.05
C PHE A 691 4.29 -13.74 1.35
N GLY A 692 3.14 -13.58 0.68
CA GLY A 692 2.57 -12.28 0.40
C GLY A 692 1.73 -11.84 1.60
N VAL A 693 1.88 -10.59 2.05
CA VAL A 693 1.18 -10.05 3.23
C VAL A 693 0.58 -8.67 2.92
N GLY A 694 -0.70 -8.65 2.59
CA GLY A 694 -1.48 -7.42 2.49
C GLY A 694 -2.09 -7.06 3.84
N TYR A 695 -1.91 -5.83 4.34
CA TYR A 695 -2.46 -5.41 5.62
C TYR A 695 -3.05 -3.99 5.63
N ASN A 696 -4.20 -3.83 6.27
CA ASN A 696 -4.87 -2.55 6.49
C ASN A 696 -5.16 -2.33 7.98
N MET A 697 -4.94 -1.10 8.45
CA MET A 697 -5.25 -0.68 9.82
C MET A 697 -6.36 0.36 9.82
N PHE A 698 -7.55 -0.07 10.22
CA PHE A 698 -8.69 0.82 10.36
C PHE A 698 -8.62 1.61 11.67
N GLU A 699 -9.38 2.69 11.75
CA GLU A 699 -9.47 3.52 12.94
C GLU A 699 -10.40 2.87 13.98
N ASP A 700 -10.30 3.32 15.23
CA ASP A 700 -11.09 2.76 16.33
C ASP A 700 -12.54 3.25 16.25
N TRP A 701 -13.52 2.41 16.63
CA TRP A 701 -14.96 2.67 16.47
C TRP A 701 -15.41 3.96 17.17
N ASP A 702 -16.02 4.89 16.43
CA ASP A 702 -16.42 6.25 16.85
C ASP A 702 -17.93 6.42 17.09
N GLY A 703 -18.67 5.32 17.25
CA GLY A 703 -20.10 5.33 17.58
C GLY A 703 -21.02 5.35 16.37
N ASN A 704 -20.76 6.26 15.42
CA ASN A 704 -21.75 6.66 14.40
C ASN A 704 -21.62 5.97 13.03
N ARG A 705 -20.58 5.17 12.77
CA ARG A 705 -20.43 4.46 11.48
C ARG A 705 -21.15 3.10 11.51
N THR A 706 -22.12 2.89 10.64
CA THR A 706 -22.95 1.66 10.56
C THR A 706 -22.24 0.41 10.03
N VAL A 707 -20.97 0.49 9.63
CA VAL A 707 -20.19 -0.65 9.10
C VAL A 707 -19.57 -1.44 10.26
N GLN A 708 -19.99 -2.71 10.43
CA GLN A 708 -19.65 -3.62 11.54
C GLN A 708 -18.15 -4.02 11.71
N GLU A 709 -17.22 -3.41 10.99
CA GLU A 709 -15.80 -3.82 10.91
C GLU A 709 -14.83 -2.89 11.68
N SER A 710 -15.29 -1.73 12.19
CA SER A 710 -14.47 -0.79 12.95
C SER A 710 -13.98 -1.41 14.28
N ARG A 711 -12.76 -1.09 14.71
CA ARG A 711 -11.88 -1.95 15.55
C ARG A 711 -11.35 -3.19 14.81
N SER A 712 -10.55 -3.00 13.76
CA SER A 712 -9.74 -4.10 13.22
C SER A 712 -8.41 -3.69 12.58
N VAL A 713 -7.38 -4.50 12.80
CA VAL A 713 -6.29 -4.70 11.84
C VAL A 713 -6.64 -5.92 11.02
N VAL A 714 -6.70 -5.77 9.69
CA VAL A 714 -7.01 -6.86 8.76
C VAL A 714 -5.74 -7.24 8.01
N VAL A 715 -5.37 -8.51 8.08
CA VAL A 715 -4.14 -9.06 7.51
C VAL A 715 -4.50 -10.23 6.60
N ARG A 716 -4.06 -10.22 5.35
CA ARG A 716 -4.23 -11.31 4.39
C ARG A 716 -2.87 -11.91 4.08
N VAL A 717 -2.69 -13.18 4.47
CA VAL A 717 -1.44 -13.94 4.22
C VAL A 717 -1.69 -14.95 3.12
N PHE A 718 -0.82 -14.90 2.11
CA PHE A 718 -0.82 -15.70 0.90
C PHE A 718 0.44 -16.58 0.91
N SER A 719 0.35 -17.87 0.56
CA SER A 719 1.51 -18.76 0.46
C SER A 719 1.34 -19.82 -0.63
N SER A 720 2.45 -20.48 -1.03
CA SER A 720 2.37 -21.74 -1.76
C SER A 720 2.12 -22.93 -0.82
N ALA A 721 1.81 -24.09 -1.40
CA ALA A 721 1.64 -25.36 -0.69
C ALA A 721 2.89 -25.85 0.06
N HIS A 722 4.10 -25.43 -0.33
CA HIS A 722 5.31 -25.73 0.45
C HIS A 722 5.32 -25.00 1.80
N ALA A 723 4.64 -23.86 1.89
CA ALA A 723 4.46 -23.08 3.10
C ALA A 723 3.14 -23.44 3.82
N VAL A 724 2.95 -24.73 4.14
CA VAL A 724 1.84 -25.32 4.97
C VAL A 724 1.59 -24.56 6.30
N MET A 725 2.55 -23.73 6.68
CA MET A 725 2.68 -22.98 7.92
C MET A 725 1.68 -21.84 8.17
N ILE A 726 0.85 -21.38 7.22
CA ILE A 726 -0.01 -20.17 7.41
C ILE A 726 -0.90 -20.25 8.68
N ARG A 727 -1.56 -21.40 8.95
CA ARG A 727 -2.47 -21.53 10.11
C ARG A 727 -1.74 -21.23 11.42
N HIS A 728 -0.53 -21.76 11.54
CA HIS A 728 0.35 -21.49 12.68
C HIS A 728 0.84 -20.04 12.63
N GLY A 729 1.34 -19.55 11.49
CA GLY A 729 1.85 -18.19 11.32
C GLY A 729 0.85 -17.10 11.72
N LEU A 730 -0.42 -17.22 11.31
CA LEU A 730 -1.48 -16.29 11.74
C LEU A 730 -1.91 -16.47 13.20
N ALA A 731 -1.87 -17.70 13.74
CA ALA A 731 -2.09 -17.91 15.17
C ALA A 731 -0.95 -17.28 15.99
N HIS A 732 0.30 -17.38 15.54
CA HIS A 732 1.47 -16.75 16.15
C HIS A 732 1.44 -15.23 15.98
N LEU A 733 1.01 -14.69 14.83
CA LEU A 733 0.78 -13.25 14.63
C LEU A 733 -0.29 -12.73 15.60
N SER A 734 -1.43 -13.41 15.71
CA SER A 734 -2.49 -13.08 16.68
C SER A 734 -2.00 -13.15 18.13
N ARG A 735 -1.17 -14.14 18.48
CA ARG A 735 -0.51 -14.27 19.80
C ARG A 735 0.48 -13.12 20.02
N SER A 736 1.32 -12.79 19.04
CA SER A 736 2.29 -11.69 19.10
C SER A 736 1.63 -10.34 19.28
N SER A 737 0.58 -10.04 18.50
CA SER A 737 -0.23 -8.82 18.68
C SER A 737 -0.89 -8.77 20.07
N LYS A 738 -1.40 -9.89 20.61
CA LYS A 738 -1.92 -9.98 21.99
C LYS A 738 -0.82 -9.76 23.05
N SER A 739 0.39 -10.27 22.81
CA SER A 739 1.54 -10.07 23.69
C SER A 739 1.97 -8.60 23.71
N ILE A 740 2.14 -7.98 22.54
CA ILE A 740 2.44 -6.54 22.42
C ILE A 740 1.34 -5.71 23.12
N ALA A 741 0.06 -6.03 22.90
CA ALA A 741 -1.07 -5.36 23.55
C ALA A 741 -0.92 -5.28 25.08
N LYS A 742 -0.48 -6.37 25.73
CA LYS A 742 -0.32 -6.42 27.19
C LYS A 742 0.68 -5.38 27.72
N PHE A 743 1.77 -5.12 26.99
CA PHE A 743 2.80 -4.14 27.37
C PHE A 743 2.51 -2.72 26.87
N VAL A 744 1.47 -2.55 26.03
CA VAL A 744 1.06 -1.27 25.46
C VAL A 744 -0.20 -0.71 26.13
N GLN A 745 -0.94 -1.48 26.92
CA GLN A 745 -2.12 -1.06 27.68
C GLN A 745 -1.76 -0.43 29.05
N PRO A 746 -1.77 0.92 29.21
CA PRO A 746 -1.37 1.53 30.48
C PRO A 746 -2.44 1.37 31.56
N HIS A 747 -3.70 1.21 31.16
CA HIS A 747 -4.86 1.22 32.07
C HIS A 747 -4.80 0.10 33.13
N LEU A 748 -4.18 -1.04 32.83
CA LEU A 748 -3.96 -2.11 33.80
C LEU A 748 -2.87 -1.72 34.82
N ILE A 749 -1.78 -1.09 34.37
CA ILE A 749 -0.68 -0.62 35.23
C ILE A 749 -1.16 0.53 36.10
N GLN A 750 -1.91 1.47 35.52
CA GLN A 750 -2.52 2.59 36.23
C GLN A 750 -3.53 2.10 37.27
N LYS A 751 -4.42 1.15 36.94
CA LYS A 751 -5.34 0.56 37.93
C LYS A 751 -4.62 -0.22 39.03
N LEU A 752 -3.52 -0.91 38.72
CA LEU A 752 -2.69 -1.58 39.73
C LEU A 752 -1.93 -0.59 40.61
N ALA A 753 -1.46 0.53 40.06
CA ALA A 753 -0.82 1.61 40.81
C ALA A 753 -1.84 2.36 41.69
N GLU A 754 -3.03 2.65 41.18
CA GLU A 754 -4.16 3.17 41.96
C GLU A 754 -4.53 2.21 43.11
N LEU A 755 -4.68 0.91 42.83
CA LEU A 755 -4.98 -0.09 43.85
C LEU A 755 -3.86 -0.23 44.89
N HIS A 756 -2.60 -0.18 44.47
CA HIS A 756 -1.45 -0.20 45.37
C HIS A 756 -1.41 1.07 46.25
N TRP A 757 -1.60 2.25 45.66
CA TRP A 757 -1.62 3.53 46.37
C TRP A 757 -2.79 3.63 47.34
N VAL A 758 -3.99 3.18 46.95
CA VAL A 758 -5.16 3.06 47.84
C VAL A 758 -4.90 2.06 48.97
N SER A 759 -4.28 0.91 48.69
CA SER A 759 -3.92 -0.06 49.75
C SER A 759 -2.92 0.54 50.75
N HIS A 760 -1.91 1.24 50.28
CA HIS A 760 -0.88 1.87 51.11
C HIS A 760 -1.46 3.05 51.93
N GLY A 761 -2.37 3.83 51.32
CA GLY A 761 -3.13 4.88 51.98
C GLY A 761 -4.10 4.37 53.04
N LEU A 762 -4.75 3.21 52.84
CA LEU A 762 -5.52 2.54 53.90
C LEU A 762 -4.61 2.09 55.04
N PHE A 763 -3.47 1.45 54.74
CA PHE A 763 -2.51 1.01 55.77
C PHE A 763 -1.91 2.17 56.58
N GLN A 764 -1.73 3.35 56.00
CA GLN A 764 -1.30 4.55 56.74
C GLN A 764 -2.42 5.25 57.51
N LYS A 765 -3.68 5.18 57.05
CA LYS A 765 -4.84 5.78 57.75
C LYS A 765 -5.41 4.90 58.87
N LEU A 766 -5.13 3.59 58.87
CA LEU A 766 -5.46 2.68 59.97
C LEU A 766 -4.53 2.91 61.17
N ASN A 767 -4.73 4.03 61.87
CA ASN A 767 -4.05 4.38 63.11
C ASN A 767 -4.61 3.54 64.29
N ALA A 768 -4.41 2.21 64.20
CA ALA A 768 -5.04 1.23 65.09
C ALA A 768 -4.43 1.28 66.51
N PRO A 769 -5.26 1.32 67.57
CA PRO A 769 -4.76 1.41 68.95
C PRO A 769 -3.99 0.14 69.36
N LYS A 770 -2.82 0.33 69.98
CA LYS A 770 -1.92 -0.75 70.43
C LYS A 770 -2.39 -1.45 71.71
N GLN A 771 -3.66 -1.82 71.81
CA GLN A 771 -4.17 -2.65 72.92
C GLN A 771 -4.33 -4.11 72.47
N PRO A 772 -3.80 -5.10 73.23
CA PRO A 772 -4.08 -6.51 72.98
C PRO A 772 -5.51 -6.83 73.43
N LEU A 773 -6.25 -7.65 72.66
CA LEU A 773 -7.63 -7.98 73.05
C LEU A 773 -7.68 -8.84 74.31
N TYR A 774 -6.75 -9.79 74.45
CA TYR A 774 -6.63 -10.66 75.61
C TYR A 774 -5.18 -11.10 75.80
N LYS A 775 -4.82 -11.45 77.05
CA LYS A 775 -3.59 -12.18 77.39
C LYS A 775 -3.96 -13.60 77.79
N LEU A 776 -3.28 -14.59 77.21
CA LEU A 776 -3.27 -15.98 77.69
C LEU A 776 -1.82 -16.36 77.99
N LYS A 777 -1.58 -16.81 79.23
CA LYS A 777 -0.30 -17.35 79.75
C LYS A 777 0.94 -16.90 78.95
N GLU A 778 1.33 -15.66 79.22
CA GLU A 778 2.56 -15.00 78.72
C GLU A 778 2.63 -14.65 77.22
N LYS A 779 1.58 -14.88 76.42
CA LYS A 779 1.44 -14.28 75.09
C LYS A 779 0.29 -13.27 75.00
N SER A 780 0.61 -12.11 74.43
CA SER A 780 -0.36 -11.10 73.99
C SER A 780 -0.69 -11.36 72.51
N MET A 781 -1.97 -11.49 72.17
CA MET A 781 -2.43 -11.51 70.76
C MET A 781 -3.02 -10.15 70.39
N PHE A 782 -2.70 -9.67 69.18
CA PHE A 782 -3.26 -8.45 68.62
C PHE A 782 -4.29 -8.79 67.55
N LEU A 783 -5.23 -7.85 67.31
CA LEU A 783 -6.25 -7.99 66.26
C LEU A 783 -5.63 -8.25 64.86
N TYR A 784 -4.45 -7.68 64.64
CA TYR A 784 -3.58 -7.90 63.48
C TYR A 784 -3.28 -9.39 63.22
N ASP A 785 -2.92 -10.15 64.26
CA ASP A 785 -2.50 -11.55 64.10
C ASP A 785 -3.67 -12.41 63.58
N VAL A 786 -4.83 -12.25 64.23
CA VAL A 786 -6.09 -12.96 63.91
C VAL A 786 -6.57 -12.66 62.50
N LEU A 787 -6.54 -11.39 62.07
CA LEU A 787 -6.98 -10.99 60.73
C LEU A 787 -6.01 -11.43 59.62
N SER A 788 -4.73 -11.60 59.92
CA SER A 788 -3.71 -11.92 58.90
C SER A 788 -3.77 -13.36 58.38
N TYR A 789 -4.16 -14.33 59.24
CA TYR A 789 -4.04 -15.75 58.94
C TYR A 789 -5.09 -16.30 57.95
N PRO A 790 -6.40 -15.99 58.09
CA PRO A 790 -7.40 -16.33 57.07
C PRO A 790 -7.08 -15.61 55.75
N THR A 791 -6.68 -14.33 55.82
CA THR A 791 -6.43 -13.48 54.66
C THR A 791 -5.25 -13.98 53.81
N LYS A 792 -4.13 -14.41 54.42
CA LYS A 792 -2.99 -15.02 53.69
C LYS A 792 -3.35 -16.37 53.06
N THR A 793 -4.10 -17.19 53.77
CA THR A 793 -4.55 -18.51 53.28
C THR A 793 -5.52 -18.34 52.11
N ALA A 794 -6.47 -17.40 52.24
CA ALA A 794 -7.39 -17.01 51.18
C ALA A 794 -6.65 -16.43 49.96
N LEU A 795 -5.72 -15.49 50.13
CA LEU A 795 -4.95 -14.94 48.99
C LEU A 795 -4.23 -16.04 48.20
N THR A 796 -3.64 -17.00 48.89
CA THR A 796 -2.88 -18.09 48.27
C THR A 796 -3.79 -19.04 47.49
N GLY A 797 -5.01 -19.31 47.98
CA GLY A 797 -6.04 -20.06 47.24
C GLY A 797 -6.67 -19.27 46.08
N VAL A 798 -6.93 -17.98 46.28
CA VAL A 798 -7.54 -17.07 45.30
C VAL A 798 -6.66 -16.85 44.07
N MET A 799 -5.32 -16.92 44.22
CA MET A 799 -4.42 -16.89 43.05
C MET A 799 -4.58 -18.09 42.10
N CYS A 800 -5.17 -19.21 42.55
CA CYS A 800 -5.27 -20.44 41.77
C CYS A 800 -6.66 -20.68 41.13
N ILE A 801 -7.72 -19.97 41.55
CA ILE A 801 -9.09 -20.23 41.08
C ILE A 801 -9.70 -19.02 40.34
N SER A 802 -9.31 -18.91 39.06
CA SER A 802 -10.13 -18.44 37.94
C SER A 802 -10.95 -17.14 38.09
N TYR A 803 -10.39 -16.06 37.54
CA TYR A 803 -11.03 -14.75 37.28
C TYR A 803 -12.46 -14.76 36.69
N ALA A 804 -12.91 -15.85 36.07
CA ALA A 804 -14.27 -15.97 35.52
C ALA A 804 -15.36 -15.88 36.61
N ALA A 805 -15.11 -16.43 37.81
CA ALA A 805 -16.06 -16.35 38.92
C ALA A 805 -16.28 -14.91 39.42
N LEU A 806 -15.26 -14.05 39.36
CA LEU A 806 -15.36 -12.64 39.73
C LEU A 806 -16.19 -11.82 38.72
N ILE A 807 -16.15 -12.18 37.43
CA ILE A 807 -17.00 -11.54 36.41
C ILE A 807 -18.47 -11.94 36.62
N TYR A 808 -18.73 -13.23 36.86
CA TYR A 808 -20.09 -13.71 37.17
C TYR A 808 -20.65 -13.10 38.46
N LEU A 809 -19.84 -13.01 39.52
CA LEU A 809 -20.26 -12.41 40.79
C LEU A 809 -20.52 -10.90 40.67
N ALA A 810 -19.72 -10.17 39.86
CA ALA A 810 -19.97 -8.76 39.59
C ALA A 810 -21.29 -8.53 38.83
N ASP A 811 -21.63 -9.41 37.87
CA ASP A 811 -22.88 -9.35 37.12
C ASP A 811 -24.09 -9.61 38.04
N VAL A 812 -24.03 -10.64 38.89
CA VAL A 812 -25.05 -10.93 39.91
C VAL A 812 -25.21 -9.79 40.92
N ILE A 813 -24.12 -9.14 41.35
CA ILE A 813 -24.16 -7.99 42.24
C ILE A 813 -24.81 -6.77 41.56
N ASN A 814 -24.53 -6.52 40.28
CA ASN A 814 -25.19 -5.44 39.53
C ASN A 814 -26.70 -5.69 39.40
N GLN A 815 -27.12 -6.91 39.03
CA GLN A 815 -28.55 -7.28 38.95
C GLN A 815 -29.26 -7.17 40.31
N ALA A 816 -28.56 -7.44 41.42
CA ALA A 816 -29.09 -7.23 42.76
C ALA A 816 -29.21 -5.73 43.11
N LEU A 817 -28.21 -4.92 42.75
CA LEU A 817 -28.23 -3.46 42.96
C LEU A 817 -29.34 -2.78 42.14
N GLU A 818 -29.55 -3.16 40.88
CA GLU A 818 -30.64 -2.63 40.04
C GLU A 818 -32.01 -2.94 40.66
N ARG A 819 -32.21 -4.15 41.19
CA ARG A 819 -33.43 -4.50 41.94
C ARG A 819 -33.60 -3.69 43.22
N ILE A 820 -32.53 -3.46 43.97
CA ILE A 820 -32.56 -2.66 45.20
C ILE A 820 -32.88 -1.18 44.89
N ILE A 821 -32.30 -0.62 43.83
CA ILE A 821 -32.60 0.74 43.35
C ILE A 821 -34.08 0.85 42.96
N SER A 822 -34.60 -0.09 42.16
CA SER A 822 -36.02 -0.14 41.77
C SER A 822 -36.96 -0.21 42.98
N ILE A 823 -36.62 -0.98 44.02
CA ILE A 823 -37.40 -1.05 45.28
C ILE A 823 -37.38 0.31 46.01
N ILE A 824 -36.21 0.95 46.11
CA ILE A 824 -36.06 2.27 46.78
C ILE A 824 -36.83 3.37 46.04
N GLU A 825 -36.83 3.36 44.70
CA GLU A 825 -37.60 4.30 43.88
C GLU A 825 -39.12 4.06 44.02
N THR A 826 -39.55 2.79 44.11
CA THR A 826 -40.94 2.43 44.37
C THR A 826 -41.40 2.87 45.77
N GLU A 827 -40.55 2.68 46.80
CA GLU A 827 -40.84 3.19 48.16
C GLU A 827 -40.94 4.72 48.22
N LYS A 828 -40.06 5.45 47.51
CA LYS A 828 -40.16 6.92 47.43
C LYS A 828 -41.47 7.37 46.82
N SER A 829 -41.83 6.82 45.64
CA SER A 829 -43.11 7.11 44.99
C SER A 829 -44.32 6.78 45.89
N SER A 830 -44.22 5.75 46.73
CA SER A 830 -45.28 5.38 47.67
C SER A 830 -45.41 6.39 48.82
N ARG A 831 -44.29 6.89 49.36
CA ARG A 831 -44.29 7.84 50.49
C ARG A 831 -44.73 9.25 50.06
N GLU A 832 -44.36 9.69 48.86
CA GLU A 832 -44.80 10.98 48.30
C GLU A 832 -46.30 10.99 47.95
N SER A 833 -46.94 9.83 47.78
CA SER A 833 -48.39 9.70 47.59
C SER A 833 -49.23 9.65 48.88
N SER A 834 -48.60 9.67 50.07
CA SER A 834 -49.26 9.39 51.36
C SER A 834 -49.45 10.57 52.32
N SER A 835 -49.11 11.80 51.92
CA SER A 835 -49.19 12.99 52.80
C SER A 835 -50.54 13.71 52.82
N ASP A 836 -51.32 13.64 51.74
CA ASP A 836 -52.40 14.61 51.45
C ASP A 836 -53.81 14.09 51.82
N GLY A 837 -53.90 13.22 52.84
CA GLY A 837 -55.08 12.36 53.07
C GLY A 837 -55.81 12.46 54.42
N LEU A 838 -55.40 13.35 55.34
CA LEU A 838 -55.96 13.42 56.70
C LEU A 838 -56.25 14.87 57.14
N ASP A 839 -57.49 15.12 57.59
CA ASP A 839 -57.87 16.37 58.25
C ASP A 839 -57.44 16.37 59.73
N ALA A 840 -57.43 17.55 60.36
CA ALA A 840 -56.77 17.80 61.65
C ALA A 840 -57.24 16.94 62.85
N ASP A 841 -58.46 16.40 62.81
CA ASP A 841 -59.03 15.56 63.88
C ASP A 841 -58.92 14.04 63.59
N GLY A 842 -58.15 13.63 62.57
CA GLY A 842 -57.59 12.27 62.48
C GLY A 842 -58.48 11.16 61.89
N PHE A 843 -59.59 11.49 61.21
CA PHE A 843 -60.45 10.50 60.53
C PHE A 843 -60.37 10.60 58.99
N PRO A 844 -60.22 9.48 58.26
CA PRO A 844 -60.12 9.49 56.79
C PRO A 844 -61.48 9.68 56.11
N ARG A 845 -61.51 10.48 55.02
CA ARG A 845 -62.73 10.73 54.23
C ARG A 845 -63.08 9.55 53.33
N VAL A 846 -64.31 9.03 53.44
CA VAL A 846 -64.88 8.07 52.48
C VAL A 846 -65.56 8.81 51.33
N LYS A 847 -65.29 8.40 50.08
CA LYS A 847 -66.15 8.68 48.93
C LYS A 847 -66.27 7.44 48.03
N GLU A 848 -67.45 7.28 47.44
CA GLU A 848 -67.86 6.08 46.72
C GLU A 848 -67.26 6.01 45.31
N THR A 849 -67.17 4.81 44.75
CA THR A 849 -66.79 4.56 43.35
C THR A 849 -67.97 4.02 42.55
N ALA A 850 -68.18 4.58 41.36
CA ALA A 850 -69.15 4.10 40.38
C ALA A 850 -68.42 3.68 39.09
N ASN A 851 -69.03 2.75 38.35
CA ASN A 851 -68.32 1.85 37.43
C ASN A 851 -68.36 2.30 35.95
N ARG A 852 -67.57 1.61 35.09
CA ARG A 852 -67.38 1.76 33.61
C ARG A 852 -66.27 2.74 33.17
N GLY A 853 -65.51 2.50 32.10
CA GLY A 853 -65.36 1.25 31.32
C GLY A 853 -64.92 1.44 29.84
N GLN A 854 -64.07 0.52 29.35
CA GLN A 854 -63.68 0.25 27.94
C GLN A 854 -62.90 1.31 27.11
N GLY A 855 -61.85 0.82 26.41
CA GLY A 855 -61.26 1.41 25.18
C GLY A 855 -60.21 2.52 25.39
N GLN A 856 -59.02 2.48 24.79
CA GLN A 856 -58.42 1.57 23.79
C GLN A 856 -56.99 1.17 24.17
#